data_AF-A0AAN5YH43-F1
#
_entry.id   AF-A0AAN5YH43-F1
#
_cell.length_a   1.000
_cell.length_b   1.000
_cell.length_c   1.000
_cell.angle_alpha   90.00
_cell.angle_beta   90.00
_cell.angle_gamma   90.00
#
_symmetry.space_group_name_H-M   'P 1'
#
loop_
_entity.id
_entity.type
_entity.pdbx_description
1 polymer ?
#
loop_
_entity_poly.entity_id
_entity_poly.type
_entity_poly.pdbx_seq_one_letter_code
_entity_poly.pdbx_strand_id
1 'polypeptide(L)'
;MATETSKYKLNHTMIRVKDPKRSVEFYKFLGLNQIQQLDFPENKFSLYFLAYNGPQSLQGDRHWTDRNAVLELTHNYGTENDPNYTVANGNTEPHRGFGHIAISVDNIEAACKRLEDAGYQFQKKLTEGRMKHIAFAKDPDGYWVEIIRRHDQDVGTATDPGTYRLNHTMLRVKSAETSLKFYQEVMGMTLVRTIENKDAAFNLYFLGYPASNPTAQEGAKNPVAEWEGLLELTWNYGTEKQEGKVYHDGNSEPQGFGHICVSVDDLNAACDRFESLNVNWKKRLTDGRMKNVAFILDPDGYWIEVIQNETLKRTSNCVAAMVTMQSQSEKPKKAPRKHVTTACVPCRESKIRCDGTTPHCRNCERKGKDCRYQHGDDKRKVSLRAATELFSARIDQLCQFIYDHGLEPPPMKPEDEAGMNRVLDTLQIPRAVVKKSSPGKVDAPNVQPRPATQQSPERNSPDVPSVEGQPVQDSALGAAHSLIPSPPHMSSAERSQEPVNFFGVNPGPSINYPSTHWGFTLPTAESLGSIYANLDGASNYQNEGSISSPDSLPLPPDFTQQPGVMLGQAQNDTDNDSESGEEDEAENDVIEQLSHRIGTLKIAGDGHLRFYGATSNLNLVDVSATQQRQRPDARTVRHDGQDILNHLRVGQPVDQALEDHLVELYFTWQNPSTYVVDKEMFMTARSRWRNDLDDTPFYSEVLTNAMCAVGSAFEARYHPTFITFPKSLSEFFADRAKALLEIELDSPCVATVQALVILSCHEGASNRDARGWLYSGMSMRLAFDLGLHLDMTPYVEKGDISAFEADVRRIAFWGSYTADHFWGFYLGRPFRTNAGDITVPKPASDLGAAKESIWYPYGLDTKSVVLQHGLRNPNELISRQFAVLWEIILPIGHILYGCSDISRHDLQRLCYNVTEDLFAWKENLPSNLKIDLDDETTPRLPHLLMLHMQYHQIVIFTHRPWVSKNYIQPRSPRQGPGYHHARRMCIESSTAIARILHIYEKHYTFRRMNNQVVAIIFSAALMLLYVTISNTFSSSKNNSENTNSNAEMVAYLNLCFRALDELGQSFENAKRTRDFLVSLQRRWQAHMRRSGPAKKRQVSKLLSQQSAGAGPGPSTESDPSRKKFRISAPRNQNHSSYPLPPPAPSSNMPSTHNISQPQSQTRQPAQQSLNQSQSQRFGACQPGDLDWIRDSDFQLLAENLGDGRLAQMGTGNQFEGENVLPSLSDIEPWWDSPNGHNFGGSSL
;
A
#
# COMPACT_ATOMS: atom_id res chain seq x y z
N MET A 1 -19.12 -16.62 -14.77
CA MET A 1 -20.13 -17.04 -13.76
C MET A 1 -21.40 -16.24 -13.99
N ALA A 2 -22.54 -16.60 -13.40
CA ALA A 2 -23.62 -15.63 -13.24
C ALA A 2 -23.29 -14.70 -12.07
N THR A 3 -23.66 -13.43 -12.19
CA THR A 3 -23.63 -12.42 -11.12
C THR A 3 -24.80 -12.61 -10.15
N GLU A 4 -24.57 -12.41 -8.85
CA GLU A 4 -25.60 -12.46 -7.81
C GLU A 4 -26.15 -11.07 -7.51
N THR A 5 -27.27 -10.71 -8.14
CA THR A 5 -27.92 -9.38 -7.96
C THR A 5 -28.39 -9.11 -6.53
N SER A 6 -28.50 -10.13 -5.68
CA SER A 6 -28.76 -9.98 -4.24
C SER A 6 -27.58 -9.36 -3.46
N LYS A 7 -26.36 -9.39 -4.01
CA LYS A 7 -25.16 -8.77 -3.44
C LYS A 7 -24.91 -7.34 -3.94
N TYR A 8 -25.76 -6.83 -4.83
CA TYR A 8 -25.66 -5.47 -5.35
C TYR A 8 -26.00 -4.43 -4.27
N LYS A 9 -25.50 -3.20 -4.45
CA LYS A 9 -25.84 -2.03 -3.64
C LYS A 9 -26.10 -0.83 -4.53
N LEU A 10 -27.12 -0.03 -4.22
CA LEU A 10 -27.31 1.28 -4.84
C LEU A 10 -26.28 2.23 -4.21
N ASN A 11 -25.12 2.31 -4.86
CA ASN A 11 -23.89 2.80 -4.26
C ASN A 11 -23.89 4.32 -4.14
N HIS A 12 -24.18 5.03 -5.23
CA HIS A 12 -24.16 6.48 -5.22
C HIS A 12 -25.14 7.14 -6.19
N THR A 13 -25.32 8.45 -6.03
CA THR A 13 -26.10 9.33 -6.90
C THR A 13 -25.24 10.52 -7.27
N MET A 14 -25.08 10.80 -8.57
CA MET A 14 -24.24 11.87 -9.08
C MET A 14 -25.07 13.09 -9.52
N ILE A 15 -24.70 14.26 -9.04
CA ILE A 15 -25.20 15.56 -9.51
C ILE A 15 -24.02 16.48 -9.87
N ARG A 16 -24.21 17.34 -10.88
CA ARG A 16 -23.25 18.40 -11.20
C ARG A 16 -23.47 19.61 -10.29
N VAL A 17 -22.40 20.25 -9.85
CA VAL A 17 -22.43 21.44 -8.99
C VAL A 17 -21.65 22.59 -9.60
N LYS A 18 -22.12 23.83 -9.42
CA LYS A 18 -21.46 25.04 -9.93
C LYS A 18 -20.18 25.35 -9.17
N ASP A 19 -20.27 25.36 -7.83
CA ASP A 19 -19.16 25.62 -6.91
C ASP A 19 -19.14 24.53 -5.84
N PRO A 20 -18.15 23.62 -5.85
CA PRO A 20 -18.10 22.52 -4.91
C PRO A 20 -17.89 22.99 -3.47
N LYS A 21 -17.36 24.19 -3.22
CA LYS A 21 -17.18 24.70 -1.84
C LYS A 21 -18.52 24.88 -1.15
N ARG A 22 -19.40 25.68 -1.77
CA ARG A 22 -20.77 25.93 -1.28
C ARG A 22 -21.56 24.64 -1.13
N SER A 23 -21.51 23.76 -2.14
CA SER A 23 -22.33 22.55 -2.16
C SER A 23 -21.81 21.48 -1.17
N VAL A 24 -20.48 21.29 -1.04
CA VAL A 24 -19.89 20.44 0.01
C VAL A 24 -20.18 20.99 1.42
N GLU A 25 -20.17 22.31 1.62
CA GLU A 25 -20.52 22.95 2.90
C GLU A 25 -21.98 22.69 3.30
N PHE A 26 -22.93 22.85 2.37
CA PHE A 26 -24.34 22.54 2.60
C PHE A 26 -24.57 21.06 2.94
N TYR A 27 -23.96 20.12 2.20
CA TYR A 27 -24.10 18.69 2.50
C TYR A 27 -23.38 18.29 3.81
N LYS A 28 -22.31 18.99 4.21
CA LYS A 28 -21.71 18.86 5.56
C LYS A 28 -22.62 19.39 6.67
N PHE A 29 -23.37 20.47 6.44
CA PHE A 29 -24.38 20.98 7.38
C PHE A 29 -25.56 19.99 7.59
N LEU A 30 -25.84 19.17 6.58
CA LEU A 30 -26.75 18.03 6.64
C LEU A 30 -26.13 16.78 7.29
N GLY A 31 -24.86 16.80 7.70
CA GLY A 31 -24.17 15.70 8.40
C GLY A 31 -23.35 14.76 7.52
N LEU A 32 -23.35 14.93 6.19
CA LEU A 32 -22.54 14.11 5.30
C LEU A 32 -21.06 14.48 5.40
N ASN A 33 -20.20 13.49 5.55
CA ASN A 33 -18.76 13.63 5.55
C ASN A 33 -18.21 13.42 4.13
N GLN A 34 -17.22 14.21 3.72
CA GLN A 34 -16.53 14.01 2.44
C GLN A 34 -15.55 12.83 2.57
N ILE A 35 -15.88 11.69 1.96
CA ILE A 35 -15.16 10.42 2.13
C ILE A 35 -14.08 10.18 1.07
N GLN A 36 -14.18 10.80 -0.10
CA GLN A 36 -13.22 10.69 -1.19
C GLN A 36 -13.28 11.96 -2.06
N GLN A 37 -12.15 12.35 -2.63
CA GLN A 37 -12.07 13.31 -3.73
C GLN A 37 -11.22 12.70 -4.85
N LEU A 38 -11.57 12.97 -6.11
CA LEU A 38 -10.82 12.55 -7.29
C LEU A 38 -10.70 13.73 -8.26
N ASP A 39 -9.50 14.28 -8.40
CA ASP A 39 -9.23 15.41 -9.29
C ASP A 39 -8.79 14.91 -10.67
N PHE A 40 -9.34 15.49 -11.75
CA PHE A 40 -8.96 15.17 -13.13
C PHE A 40 -8.52 16.44 -13.90
N PRO A 41 -7.36 17.05 -13.57
CA PRO A 41 -6.94 18.33 -14.17
C PRO A 41 -6.72 18.27 -15.69
N GLU A 42 -6.33 17.12 -16.24
CA GLU A 42 -6.19 16.92 -17.69
C GLU A 42 -7.55 16.94 -18.42
N ASN A 43 -8.65 16.65 -17.71
CA ASN A 43 -10.02 16.64 -18.23
C ASN A 43 -10.87 17.82 -17.73
N LYS A 44 -10.32 18.70 -16.88
CA LYS A 44 -10.98 19.87 -16.28
C LYS A 44 -12.22 19.57 -15.43
N PHE A 45 -12.20 18.51 -14.63
CA PHE A 45 -13.25 18.26 -13.63
C PHE A 45 -12.69 17.65 -12.33
N SER A 46 -13.51 17.61 -11.28
CA SER A 46 -13.25 16.90 -10.03
C SER A 46 -14.53 16.27 -9.50
N LEU A 47 -14.38 15.13 -8.81
CA LEU A 47 -15.47 14.39 -8.18
C LEU A 47 -15.31 14.44 -6.66
N TYR A 48 -16.37 14.78 -5.94
CA TYR A 48 -16.42 14.82 -4.48
C TYR A 48 -17.47 13.84 -3.97
N PHE A 49 -17.06 12.85 -3.18
CA PHE A 49 -17.95 11.82 -2.66
C PHE A 49 -18.26 12.08 -1.18
N LEU A 50 -19.54 12.11 -0.81
CA LEU A 50 -20.00 12.39 0.54
C LEU A 50 -20.95 11.30 1.07
N ALA A 51 -20.80 10.91 2.34
CA ALA A 51 -21.66 9.93 3.01
C ALA A 51 -21.64 10.11 4.54
N TYR A 52 -22.57 9.47 5.25
CA TYR A 52 -22.55 9.45 6.72
C TYR A 52 -21.45 8.51 7.24
N ASN A 53 -20.71 8.95 8.25
CA ASN A 53 -19.55 8.28 8.85
C ASN A 53 -19.69 8.20 10.38
N GLY A 54 -18.78 7.47 11.04
CA GLY A 54 -18.69 7.39 12.50
C GLY A 54 -19.67 6.39 13.13
N PRO A 55 -19.72 6.32 14.49
CA PRO A 55 -20.37 5.22 15.21
C PRO A 55 -21.88 5.04 14.98
N GLN A 56 -22.56 6.09 14.50
CA GLN A 56 -23.99 6.05 14.20
C GLN A 56 -24.31 5.76 12.72
N SER A 57 -23.32 5.66 11.83
CA SER A 57 -23.53 5.35 10.40
C SER A 57 -23.75 3.86 10.18
N LEU A 58 -24.72 3.49 9.32
CA LEU A 58 -24.99 2.07 9.00
C LEU A 58 -23.86 1.42 8.20
N GLN A 59 -23.13 2.21 7.40
CA GLN A 59 -21.97 1.73 6.64
C GLN A 59 -20.65 1.94 7.38
N GLY A 60 -20.61 2.78 8.42
CA GLY A 60 -19.39 3.14 9.14
C GLY A 60 -18.29 3.61 8.19
N ASP A 61 -17.07 3.07 8.37
CA ASP A 61 -15.90 3.42 7.58
C ASP A 61 -15.59 2.42 6.44
N ARG A 62 -16.62 1.73 5.92
CA ARG A 62 -16.50 0.88 4.71
C ARG A 62 -15.87 1.63 3.53
N HIS A 63 -15.15 0.89 2.68
CA HIS A 63 -14.69 1.38 1.37
C HIS A 63 -15.86 1.95 0.57
N TRP A 64 -15.65 3.05 -0.17
CA TRP A 64 -16.75 3.78 -0.82
C TRP A 64 -17.56 2.91 -1.79
N THR A 65 -16.94 1.95 -2.49
CA THR A 65 -17.64 0.97 -3.37
C THR A 65 -18.31 -0.21 -2.64
N ASP A 66 -18.33 -0.22 -1.30
CA ASP A 66 -19.12 -1.13 -0.46
C ASP A 66 -20.22 -0.41 0.34
N ARG A 67 -20.50 0.86 0.04
CA ARG A 67 -21.56 1.63 0.69
C ARG A 67 -22.87 1.58 -0.09
N ASN A 68 -23.97 1.81 0.62
CA ASN A 68 -25.20 2.36 0.04
C ASN A 68 -25.11 3.90 0.08
N ALA A 69 -25.83 4.59 -0.81
CA ALA A 69 -26.10 6.03 -0.78
C ALA A 69 -24.93 6.96 -0.38
N VAL A 70 -23.90 6.97 -1.20
CA VAL A 70 -22.94 8.07 -1.31
C VAL A 70 -23.53 9.14 -2.26
N LEU A 71 -23.29 10.42 -1.99
CA LEU A 71 -23.57 11.52 -2.91
C LEU A 71 -22.28 11.88 -3.66
N GLU A 72 -22.30 11.84 -4.99
CA GLU A 72 -21.21 12.31 -5.83
C GLU A 72 -21.54 13.69 -6.40
N LEU A 73 -20.65 14.66 -6.16
CA LEU A 73 -20.72 15.99 -6.77
C LEU A 73 -19.66 16.09 -7.87
N THR A 74 -20.08 16.24 -9.12
CA THR A 74 -19.19 16.56 -10.25
C THR A 74 -19.05 18.07 -10.40
N HIS A 75 -17.84 18.58 -10.31
CA HIS A 75 -17.51 19.99 -10.59
C HIS A 75 -16.68 20.09 -11.87
N ASN A 76 -17.11 20.94 -12.81
CA ASN A 76 -16.38 21.25 -14.05
C ASN A 76 -15.61 22.57 -13.89
N TYR A 77 -14.31 22.59 -14.15
CA TYR A 77 -13.46 23.73 -13.80
C TYR A 77 -13.84 25.00 -14.57
N GLY A 78 -14.15 26.06 -13.82
CA GLY A 78 -14.56 27.37 -14.34
C GLY A 78 -16.04 27.69 -14.09
N THR A 79 -16.91 26.71 -13.84
CA THR A 79 -18.33 26.95 -13.54
C THR A 79 -18.52 27.80 -12.29
N GLU A 80 -17.62 27.68 -11.33
CA GLU A 80 -17.62 28.44 -10.07
C GLU A 80 -17.35 29.94 -10.28
N ASN A 81 -16.75 30.30 -11.42
CA ASN A 81 -16.44 31.69 -11.80
C ASN A 81 -17.36 32.25 -12.89
N ASP A 82 -18.17 31.43 -13.56
CA ASP A 82 -19.12 31.89 -14.60
C ASP A 82 -20.44 32.32 -13.94
N PRO A 83 -20.82 33.62 -13.94
CA PRO A 83 -22.09 34.05 -13.36
C PRO A 83 -23.31 33.42 -14.07
N ASN A 84 -23.21 33.08 -15.36
CA ASN A 84 -24.32 32.59 -16.17
C ASN A 84 -24.53 31.08 -16.09
N TYR A 85 -23.54 30.31 -15.61
CA TYR A 85 -23.68 28.86 -15.50
C TYR A 85 -24.77 28.48 -14.49
N THR A 86 -25.71 27.62 -14.90
CA THR A 86 -26.78 27.06 -14.06
C THR A 86 -26.99 25.60 -14.42
N VAL A 87 -27.15 24.74 -13.42
CA VAL A 87 -27.43 23.31 -13.63
C VAL A 87 -28.94 23.05 -13.79
N ALA A 88 -29.29 22.01 -14.56
CA ALA A 88 -30.66 21.52 -14.62
C ALA A 88 -31.01 20.73 -13.36
N ASN A 89 -31.80 21.35 -12.47
CA ASN A 89 -32.18 20.77 -11.18
C ASN A 89 -33.23 19.64 -11.26
N GLY A 90 -33.66 19.24 -12.46
CA GLY A 90 -34.65 18.19 -12.71
C GLY A 90 -36.10 18.55 -12.37
N ASN A 91 -36.39 19.76 -11.90
CA ASN A 91 -37.72 20.16 -11.40
C ASN A 91 -38.38 21.31 -12.17
N THR A 92 -37.61 22.09 -12.93
CA THR A 92 -38.10 23.18 -13.78
C THR A 92 -38.42 22.69 -15.19
N GLU A 93 -39.59 23.05 -15.73
CA GLU A 93 -39.91 22.83 -17.15
C GLU A 93 -38.92 23.59 -18.06
N PRO A 94 -38.55 23.05 -19.25
CA PRO A 94 -38.91 21.75 -19.80
C PRO A 94 -37.99 20.60 -19.35
N HIS A 95 -37.05 20.85 -18.44
CA HIS A 95 -35.97 19.91 -18.07
C HIS A 95 -36.32 19.02 -16.86
N ARG A 96 -37.59 18.60 -16.75
CA ARG A 96 -38.05 17.77 -15.63
C ARG A 96 -37.60 16.32 -15.77
N GLY A 97 -37.10 15.73 -14.69
CA GLY A 97 -36.67 14.34 -14.64
C GLY A 97 -36.41 13.92 -13.22
N PHE A 98 -35.13 13.89 -12.81
CA PHE A 98 -34.69 13.82 -11.41
C PHE A 98 -35.56 14.69 -10.48
N GLY A 99 -36.06 14.11 -9.39
CA GLY A 99 -36.87 14.81 -8.41
C GLY A 99 -36.02 15.42 -7.31
N HIS A 100 -35.46 14.57 -6.46
CA HIS A 100 -34.76 14.96 -5.26
C HIS A 100 -33.84 13.84 -4.78
N ILE A 101 -32.92 14.18 -3.89
CA ILE A 101 -32.40 13.22 -2.91
C ILE A 101 -33.15 13.45 -1.59
N ALA A 102 -33.33 12.40 -0.80
CA ALA A 102 -34.01 12.48 0.49
C ALA A 102 -33.08 12.09 1.64
N ILE A 103 -33.18 12.85 2.73
CA ILE A 103 -32.48 12.59 3.98
C ILE A 103 -33.51 12.30 5.06
N SER A 104 -33.39 11.13 5.70
CA SER A 104 -34.20 10.82 6.88
C SER A 104 -33.49 11.27 8.16
N VAL A 105 -34.25 11.92 9.05
CA VAL A 105 -33.74 12.61 10.24
C VAL A 105 -34.47 12.15 11.51
N ASP A 106 -33.78 12.19 12.64
CA ASP A 106 -34.30 11.84 13.97
C ASP A 106 -35.46 12.74 14.44
N ASN A 107 -35.41 14.04 14.12
CA ASN A 107 -36.42 15.04 14.46
C ASN A 107 -36.58 16.05 13.30
N ILE A 108 -37.72 16.02 12.60
CA ILE A 108 -37.89 16.82 11.37
C ILE A 108 -38.12 18.32 11.65
N GLU A 109 -38.85 18.68 12.71
CA GLU A 109 -39.05 20.08 13.10
C GLU A 109 -37.70 20.74 13.47
N ALA A 110 -36.87 20.07 14.27
CA ALA A 110 -35.55 20.57 14.65
C ALA A 110 -34.56 20.58 13.47
N ALA A 111 -34.61 19.59 12.56
CA ALA A 111 -33.81 19.58 11.34
C ALA A 111 -34.18 20.73 10.38
N CYS A 112 -35.47 20.93 10.13
CA CYS A 112 -35.96 22.04 9.30
C CYS A 112 -35.59 23.39 9.93
N LYS A 113 -35.76 23.54 11.25
CA LYS A 113 -35.37 24.75 11.95
C LYS A 113 -33.87 25.01 11.85
N ARG A 114 -33.00 24.01 12.04
CA ARG A 114 -31.54 24.19 11.93
C ARG A 114 -31.12 24.70 10.55
N LEU A 115 -31.79 24.22 9.49
CA LEU A 115 -31.57 24.68 8.11
C LEU A 115 -32.08 26.12 7.89
N GLU A 116 -33.23 26.48 8.46
CA GLU A 116 -33.80 27.83 8.38
C GLU A 116 -33.00 28.86 9.20
N ASP A 117 -32.56 28.52 10.40
CA ASP A 117 -31.70 29.36 11.26
C ASP A 117 -30.33 29.62 10.61
N ALA A 118 -29.83 28.69 9.77
CA ALA A 118 -28.63 28.86 8.95
C ALA A 118 -28.88 29.58 7.60
N GLY A 119 -30.12 30.00 7.32
CA GLY A 119 -30.48 30.78 6.13
C GLY A 119 -30.59 29.98 4.83
N TYR A 120 -30.61 28.64 4.88
CA TYR A 120 -30.80 27.83 3.67
C TYR A 120 -32.22 27.95 3.14
N GLN A 121 -32.35 27.99 1.81
CA GLN A 121 -33.64 28.16 1.15
C GLN A 121 -34.47 26.87 1.18
N PHE A 122 -35.79 27.03 1.17
CA PHE A 122 -36.72 25.91 1.00
C PHE A 122 -37.51 26.07 -0.30
N GLN A 123 -37.84 24.95 -0.94
CA GLN A 123 -38.90 24.87 -1.94
C GLN A 123 -40.28 24.74 -1.27
N LYS A 124 -40.34 24.08 -0.11
CA LYS A 124 -41.54 23.90 0.70
C LYS A 124 -41.12 23.63 2.15
N LYS A 125 -41.50 24.50 3.08
CA LYS A 125 -41.30 24.28 4.52
C LYS A 125 -42.27 23.24 5.08
N LEU A 126 -42.00 22.73 6.28
CA LEU A 126 -42.87 21.76 6.96
C LEU A 126 -44.24 22.36 7.32
N THR A 127 -44.29 23.66 7.58
CA THR A 127 -45.51 24.45 7.86
C THR A 127 -46.37 24.72 6.62
N GLU A 128 -45.82 24.54 5.41
CA GLU A 128 -46.43 24.96 4.14
C GLU A 128 -47.14 23.81 3.42
N GLY A 129 -48.29 24.13 2.81
CA GLY A 129 -49.10 23.18 2.05
C GLY A 129 -49.91 22.21 2.94
N ARG A 130 -50.44 21.15 2.32
CA ARG A 130 -51.28 20.14 3.01
C ARG A 130 -50.47 19.05 3.72
N MET A 131 -49.26 18.76 3.25
CA MET A 131 -48.41 17.69 3.77
C MET A 131 -47.42 18.25 4.80
N LYS A 132 -47.71 18.06 6.09
CA LYS A 132 -46.89 18.53 7.23
C LYS A 132 -45.93 17.46 7.80
N HIS A 133 -45.53 16.50 6.97
CA HIS A 133 -44.62 15.41 7.36
C HIS A 133 -43.39 15.28 6.45
N ILE A 134 -43.26 16.18 5.46
CA ILE A 134 -42.12 16.32 4.56
C ILE A 134 -41.81 17.81 4.35
N ALA A 135 -40.54 18.13 4.18
CA ALA A 135 -40.07 19.45 3.76
C ALA A 135 -39.05 19.30 2.62
N PHE A 136 -38.90 20.32 1.79
CA PHE A 136 -37.90 20.34 0.71
C PHE A 136 -36.98 21.54 0.89
N ALA A 137 -35.75 21.29 1.33
CA ALA A 137 -34.67 22.27 1.28
C ALA A 137 -34.15 22.41 -0.16
N LYS A 138 -33.46 23.51 -0.46
CA LYS A 138 -32.71 23.71 -1.69
C LYS A 138 -31.23 23.72 -1.40
N ASP A 139 -30.47 22.99 -2.20
CA ASP A 139 -29.02 23.07 -2.18
C ASP A 139 -28.52 24.36 -2.89
N PRO A 140 -27.22 24.68 -2.84
CA PRO A 140 -26.66 25.92 -3.39
C PRO A 140 -26.74 26.07 -4.92
N ASP A 141 -27.10 24.99 -5.62
CA ASP A 141 -27.28 24.85 -7.06
C ASP A 141 -28.77 24.76 -7.46
N GLY A 142 -29.67 24.59 -6.48
CA GLY A 142 -31.12 24.58 -6.66
C GLY A 142 -31.75 23.19 -6.76
N TYR A 143 -31.01 22.11 -6.51
CA TYR A 143 -31.57 20.77 -6.33
C TYR A 143 -32.44 20.72 -5.07
N TRP A 144 -33.45 19.85 -5.09
CA TRP A 144 -34.33 19.65 -3.96
C TRP A 144 -33.79 18.53 -3.08
N VAL A 145 -33.70 18.81 -1.77
CA VAL A 145 -33.39 17.81 -0.75
C VAL A 145 -34.64 17.63 0.11
N GLU A 146 -35.28 16.46 -0.01
CA GLU A 146 -36.40 16.12 0.86
C GLU A 146 -35.88 15.78 2.26
N ILE A 147 -36.52 16.33 3.29
CA ILE A 147 -36.29 15.99 4.68
C ILE A 147 -37.52 15.21 5.15
N ILE A 148 -37.30 13.98 5.62
CA ILE A 148 -38.36 13.07 6.11
C ILE A 148 -38.03 12.57 7.52
N ARG A 149 -39.03 12.19 8.31
CA ARG A 149 -38.78 11.54 9.62
C ARG A 149 -38.18 10.14 9.42
N ARG A 150 -37.21 9.78 10.26
CA ARG A 150 -36.61 8.44 10.35
C ARG A 150 -37.48 7.44 11.14
N HIS A 151 -38.37 7.97 11.99
CA HIS A 151 -39.30 7.22 12.85
C HIS A 151 -40.72 7.79 12.76
N ASP A 152 -41.70 7.06 13.30
CA ASP A 152 -43.11 7.47 13.31
C ASP A 152 -43.46 8.64 14.24
N GLN A 153 -42.51 8.99 15.13
CA GLN A 153 -42.46 10.13 16.05
C GLN A 153 -41.02 10.65 16.12
N ASP A 154 -40.84 11.94 16.41
CA ASP A 154 -39.52 12.57 16.50
C ASP A 154 -38.79 12.21 17.80
N VAL A 155 -37.48 12.00 17.71
CA VAL A 155 -36.63 11.59 18.84
C VAL A 155 -36.04 12.82 19.52
N GLY A 156 -36.44 13.06 20.78
CA GLY A 156 -35.93 14.17 21.58
C GLY A 156 -36.40 15.57 21.14
N THR A 157 -35.85 16.61 21.75
CA THR A 157 -36.18 18.04 21.49
C THR A 157 -35.16 18.75 20.60
N ALA A 158 -34.08 18.06 20.23
CA ALA A 158 -33.02 18.50 19.33
C ALA A 158 -32.86 17.48 18.20
N THR A 159 -31.84 17.66 17.36
CA THR A 159 -31.55 16.77 16.23
C THR A 159 -30.04 16.57 16.11
N ASP A 160 -29.60 15.32 15.95
CA ASP A 160 -28.20 14.93 15.79
C ASP A 160 -27.92 14.54 14.32
N PRO A 161 -27.14 15.34 13.56
CA PRO A 161 -26.81 15.04 12.17
C PRO A 161 -26.04 13.72 11.97
N GLY A 162 -25.44 13.12 13.01
CA GLY A 162 -24.85 11.78 12.92
C GLY A 162 -25.89 10.67 12.73
N THR A 163 -27.14 10.93 13.14
CA THR A 163 -28.24 9.96 13.09
C THR A 163 -28.90 9.87 11.70
N TYR A 164 -28.56 10.78 10.80
CA TYR A 164 -29.24 10.94 9.52
C TYR A 164 -28.84 9.83 8.52
N ARG A 165 -29.68 9.62 7.51
CA ARG A 165 -29.42 8.67 6.40
C ARG A 165 -29.68 9.36 5.06
N LEU A 166 -28.89 9.04 4.03
CA LEU A 166 -29.23 9.41 2.66
C LEU A 166 -30.17 8.32 2.13
N ASN A 167 -31.47 8.53 2.33
CA ASN A 167 -32.48 7.48 2.27
C ASN A 167 -32.73 7.03 0.84
N HIS A 168 -33.15 7.96 -0.02
CA HIS A 168 -33.54 7.64 -1.40
C HIS A 168 -33.17 8.73 -2.41
N THR A 169 -33.07 8.31 -3.67
CA THR A 169 -32.96 9.19 -4.85
C THR A 169 -34.23 9.04 -5.69
N MET A 170 -34.86 10.15 -6.07
CA MET A 170 -36.12 10.15 -6.83
C MET A 170 -35.89 10.44 -8.31
N LEU A 171 -36.38 9.55 -9.17
CA LEU A 171 -36.46 9.74 -10.63
C LEU A 171 -37.91 9.69 -11.09
N ARG A 172 -38.28 10.60 -12.01
CA ARG A 172 -39.58 10.52 -12.68
C ARG A 172 -39.49 9.62 -13.90
N VAL A 173 -40.42 8.67 -14.01
CA VAL A 173 -40.44 7.66 -15.07
C VAL A 173 -41.72 7.73 -15.89
N LYS A 174 -41.58 7.53 -17.20
CA LYS A 174 -42.68 7.60 -18.17
C LYS A 174 -43.72 6.50 -17.93
N SER A 175 -43.26 5.30 -17.59
CA SER A 175 -44.08 4.10 -17.41
C SER A 175 -43.68 3.37 -16.13
N ALA A 176 -44.61 3.25 -15.18
CA ALA A 176 -44.40 2.46 -13.98
C ALA A 176 -44.11 0.99 -14.31
N GLU A 177 -44.90 0.36 -15.19
CA GLU A 177 -44.72 -1.05 -15.56
C GLU A 177 -43.33 -1.32 -16.17
N THR A 178 -42.92 -0.51 -17.14
CA THR A 178 -41.65 -0.69 -17.85
C THR A 178 -40.45 -0.46 -16.93
N SER A 179 -40.54 0.52 -16.04
CA SER A 179 -39.45 0.88 -15.13
C SER A 179 -39.36 -0.07 -13.93
N LEU A 180 -40.49 -0.43 -13.31
CA LEU A 180 -40.52 -1.50 -12.30
C LEU A 180 -39.93 -2.79 -12.85
N LYS A 181 -40.37 -3.21 -14.04
CA LYS A 181 -39.83 -4.39 -14.72
C LYS A 181 -38.31 -4.28 -14.93
N PHE A 182 -37.81 -3.13 -15.38
CA PHE A 182 -36.37 -2.91 -15.52
C PHE A 182 -35.63 -2.98 -14.17
N TYR A 183 -36.03 -2.22 -13.16
CA TYR A 183 -35.30 -2.18 -11.90
C TYR A 183 -35.41 -3.50 -11.10
N GLN A 184 -36.51 -4.25 -11.24
CA GLN A 184 -36.67 -5.57 -10.63
C GLN A 184 -35.98 -6.70 -11.43
N GLU A 185 -36.24 -6.85 -12.73
CA GLU A 185 -35.69 -7.96 -13.53
C GLU A 185 -34.26 -7.69 -14.02
N VAL A 186 -33.94 -6.47 -14.45
CA VAL A 186 -32.61 -6.10 -14.94
C VAL A 186 -31.68 -5.71 -13.80
N MET A 187 -32.09 -4.83 -12.88
CA MET A 187 -31.21 -4.41 -11.78
C MET A 187 -31.31 -5.27 -10.52
N GLY A 188 -32.29 -6.19 -10.43
CA GLY A 188 -32.43 -7.12 -9.31
C GLY A 188 -32.89 -6.48 -8.00
N MET A 189 -33.44 -5.26 -8.05
CA MET A 189 -33.95 -4.56 -6.88
C MET A 189 -35.29 -5.16 -6.41
N THR A 190 -35.54 -5.12 -5.12
CA THR A 190 -36.84 -5.45 -4.53
C THR A 190 -37.69 -4.18 -4.44
N LEU A 191 -38.95 -4.24 -4.88
CA LEU A 191 -39.95 -3.22 -4.58
C LEU A 191 -40.38 -3.37 -3.12
N VAL A 192 -40.02 -2.41 -2.26
CA VAL A 192 -40.18 -2.50 -0.79
C VAL A 192 -41.29 -1.62 -0.23
N ARG A 193 -41.75 -0.62 -0.98
CA ARG A 193 -42.88 0.25 -0.61
C ARG A 193 -43.53 0.85 -1.85
N THR A 194 -44.86 0.96 -1.83
CA THR A 194 -45.65 1.66 -2.86
C THR A 194 -46.56 2.67 -2.18
N ILE A 195 -46.72 3.85 -2.77
CA ILE A 195 -47.68 4.87 -2.32
C ILE A 195 -48.54 5.27 -3.52
N GLU A 196 -49.83 4.96 -3.46
CA GLU A 196 -50.79 5.33 -4.50
C GLU A 196 -51.44 6.69 -4.18
N ASN A 197 -51.18 7.73 -4.99
CA ASN A 197 -51.80 9.04 -4.83
C ASN A 197 -52.79 9.31 -5.97
N LYS A 198 -53.81 8.45 -6.07
CA LYS A 198 -54.84 8.46 -7.14
C LYS A 198 -55.48 9.83 -7.34
N ASP A 199 -55.83 10.52 -6.26
CA ASP A 199 -56.43 11.87 -6.30
C ASP A 199 -55.48 12.97 -6.78
N ALA A 200 -54.16 12.73 -6.73
CA ALA A 200 -53.12 13.61 -7.23
C ALA A 200 -52.54 13.17 -8.59
N ALA A 201 -53.08 12.08 -9.16
CA ALA A 201 -52.68 11.49 -10.44
C ALA A 201 -51.20 11.05 -10.53
N PHE A 202 -50.62 10.52 -9.45
CA PHE A 202 -49.31 9.88 -9.47
C PHE A 202 -49.18 8.72 -8.47
N ASN A 203 -48.23 7.82 -8.71
CA ASN A 203 -47.80 6.79 -7.76
C ASN A 203 -46.29 6.90 -7.49
N LEU A 204 -45.87 6.54 -6.28
CA LEU A 204 -44.47 6.42 -5.86
C LEU A 204 -44.13 4.95 -5.61
N TYR A 205 -42.98 4.49 -6.10
CA TYR A 205 -42.50 3.13 -5.92
C TYR A 205 -41.05 3.16 -5.41
N PHE A 206 -40.80 2.56 -4.25
CA PHE A 206 -39.47 2.54 -3.62
C PHE A 206 -38.83 1.18 -3.82
N LEU A 207 -37.67 1.16 -4.49
CA LEU A 207 -36.90 -0.05 -4.78
C LEU A 207 -35.52 0.01 -4.12
N GLY A 208 -34.95 -1.13 -3.76
CA GLY A 208 -33.59 -1.22 -3.23
C GLY A 208 -33.11 -2.66 -3.06
N TYR A 209 -32.03 -2.83 -2.31
CA TYR A 209 -31.44 -4.15 -2.03
C TYR A 209 -31.60 -4.48 -0.52
N PRO A 210 -32.57 -5.34 -0.14
CA PRO A 210 -32.82 -5.64 1.28
C PRO A 210 -31.61 -6.24 2.00
N ALA A 211 -30.80 -7.04 1.30
CA ALA A 211 -29.60 -7.67 1.86
C ALA A 211 -28.46 -6.69 2.21
N SER A 212 -28.56 -5.41 1.83
CA SER A 212 -27.59 -4.37 2.21
C SER A 212 -28.09 -3.39 3.27
N ASN A 213 -29.30 -3.61 3.81
CA ASN A 213 -29.99 -2.69 4.72
C ASN A 213 -30.53 -3.41 5.97
N PRO A 214 -30.92 -2.67 7.03
CA PRO A 214 -31.65 -3.25 8.17
C PRO A 214 -32.99 -3.87 7.75
N THR A 215 -33.54 -4.78 8.57
CA THR A 215 -34.91 -5.28 8.37
C THR A 215 -35.91 -4.11 8.35
N ALA A 216 -36.86 -4.13 7.42
CA ALA A 216 -37.91 -3.12 7.33
C ALA A 216 -38.81 -3.15 8.58
N GLN A 217 -39.21 -1.99 9.08
CA GLN A 217 -40.05 -1.88 10.28
C GLN A 217 -41.53 -2.12 9.94
N GLU A 218 -41.97 -3.37 10.02
CA GLU A 218 -43.37 -3.73 9.81
C GLU A 218 -44.31 -2.96 10.74
N GLY A 219 -45.36 -2.35 10.17
CA GLY A 219 -46.33 -1.53 10.90
C GLY A 219 -46.03 -0.03 11.00
N ALA A 220 -44.79 0.42 10.75
CA ALA A 220 -44.47 1.85 10.71
C ALA A 220 -45.03 2.54 9.44
N LYS A 221 -45.34 3.85 9.50
CA LYS A 221 -45.85 4.63 8.35
C LYS A 221 -44.85 4.68 7.19
N ASN A 222 -43.55 4.64 7.51
CA ASN A 222 -42.47 4.46 6.54
C ASN A 222 -41.54 3.32 6.99
N PRO A 223 -41.80 2.06 6.58
CA PRO A 223 -41.05 0.89 7.05
C PRO A 223 -39.58 0.86 6.61
N VAL A 224 -39.18 1.74 5.69
CA VAL A 224 -37.82 1.83 5.13
C VAL A 224 -37.17 3.20 5.36
N ALA A 225 -37.65 3.96 6.36
CA ALA A 225 -37.08 5.27 6.72
C ALA A 225 -35.64 5.20 7.28
N GLU A 226 -35.29 4.07 7.90
CA GLU A 226 -33.92 3.77 8.37
C GLU A 226 -32.97 3.37 7.25
N TRP A 227 -33.45 3.08 6.03
CA TRP A 227 -32.60 2.53 4.97
C TRP A 227 -31.74 3.60 4.30
N GLU A 228 -30.66 3.14 3.68
CA GLU A 228 -29.80 3.89 2.77
C GLU A 228 -29.81 3.22 1.39
N GLY A 229 -29.86 4.01 0.32
CA GLY A 229 -29.73 3.50 -1.05
C GLY A 229 -31.03 2.91 -1.59
N LEU A 230 -32.13 3.63 -1.44
CA LEU A 230 -33.38 3.40 -2.17
C LEU A 230 -33.44 4.24 -3.46
N LEU A 231 -34.18 3.74 -4.44
CA LEU A 231 -34.61 4.45 -5.64
C LEU A 231 -36.11 4.66 -5.55
N GLU A 232 -36.56 5.92 -5.51
CA GLU A 232 -37.98 6.26 -5.67
C GLU A 232 -38.28 6.51 -7.16
N LEU A 233 -39.25 5.80 -7.70
CA LEU A 233 -39.81 6.06 -9.03
C LEU A 233 -41.15 6.78 -8.89
N THR A 234 -41.21 8.04 -9.32
CA THR A 234 -42.47 8.78 -9.49
C THR A 234 -43.02 8.53 -10.90
N TRP A 235 -44.19 7.90 -11.00
CA TRP A 235 -44.95 7.80 -12.25
C TRP A 235 -46.19 8.70 -12.18
N ASN A 236 -46.29 9.65 -13.11
CA ASN A 236 -47.45 10.53 -13.27
C ASN A 236 -48.43 9.92 -14.29
N TYR A 237 -49.71 9.85 -13.96
CA TYR A 237 -50.68 9.09 -14.76
C TYR A 237 -50.84 9.67 -16.17
N GLY A 238 -50.72 8.82 -17.19
CA GLY A 238 -50.87 9.21 -18.58
C GLY A 238 -49.55 9.54 -19.29
N THR A 239 -48.41 9.62 -18.61
CA THR A 239 -47.11 9.81 -19.30
C THR A 239 -46.74 8.62 -20.17
N GLU A 240 -47.21 7.42 -19.81
CA GLU A 240 -47.00 6.19 -20.58
C GLU A 240 -47.65 6.25 -21.97
N LYS A 241 -48.64 7.13 -22.16
CA LYS A 241 -49.38 7.34 -23.42
C LYS A 241 -48.84 8.50 -24.27
N GLN A 242 -47.85 9.25 -23.78
CA GLN A 242 -47.23 10.34 -24.53
C GLN A 242 -46.21 9.77 -25.54
N GLU A 243 -46.09 10.37 -26.72
CA GLU A 243 -45.08 9.96 -27.71
C GLU A 243 -43.69 10.49 -27.36
N GLY A 244 -42.63 9.80 -27.80
CA GLY A 244 -41.25 10.23 -27.56
C GLY A 244 -40.80 10.15 -26.09
N LYS A 245 -39.87 11.05 -25.72
CA LYS A 245 -39.24 11.14 -24.41
C LYS A 245 -39.97 12.18 -23.54
N VAL A 246 -40.38 11.79 -22.34
CA VAL A 246 -41.18 12.65 -21.44
C VAL A 246 -40.31 13.36 -20.41
N TYR A 247 -39.22 12.73 -19.94
CA TYR A 247 -38.36 13.26 -18.89
C TYR A 247 -36.92 13.48 -19.37
N HIS A 248 -36.24 14.42 -18.72
CA HIS A 248 -34.87 14.83 -18.99
C HIS A 248 -33.87 13.95 -18.24
N ASP A 249 -32.88 13.39 -18.96
CA ASP A 249 -31.89 12.45 -18.41
C ASP A 249 -30.75 13.09 -17.60
N GLY A 250 -30.69 14.43 -17.56
CA GLY A 250 -29.67 15.22 -16.86
C GLY A 250 -28.29 15.33 -17.55
N ASN A 251 -28.03 14.55 -18.59
CA ASN A 251 -26.76 14.54 -19.34
C ASN A 251 -26.88 15.16 -20.74
N SER A 252 -28.09 15.21 -21.28
CA SER A 252 -28.51 16.11 -22.35
C SER A 252 -28.35 17.57 -21.87
N GLU A 253 -28.09 18.51 -22.78
CA GLU A 253 -28.01 19.93 -22.42
C GLU A 253 -29.41 20.55 -22.19
N PRO A 254 -29.60 21.40 -21.17
CA PRO A 254 -28.64 21.81 -20.14
C PRO A 254 -28.38 20.71 -19.11
N GLN A 255 -27.10 20.45 -18.81
CA GLN A 255 -26.72 19.36 -17.90
C GLN A 255 -27.04 19.63 -16.42
N GLY A 256 -27.19 18.55 -15.65
CA GLY A 256 -27.44 18.56 -14.22
C GLY A 256 -27.16 17.20 -13.57
N PHE A 257 -28.22 16.44 -13.24
CA PHE A 257 -28.10 15.06 -12.75
C PHE A 257 -27.22 14.19 -13.67
N GLY A 258 -26.31 13.41 -13.09
CA GLY A 258 -25.42 12.51 -13.83
C GLY A 258 -26.00 11.12 -13.96
N HIS A 259 -25.96 10.38 -12.86
CA HIS A 259 -26.31 8.96 -12.86
C HIS A 259 -26.69 8.50 -11.45
N ILE A 260 -27.39 7.38 -11.36
CA ILE A 260 -27.28 6.51 -10.19
C ILE A 260 -26.19 5.48 -10.46
N CYS A 261 -25.56 4.93 -9.42
CA CYS A 261 -24.55 3.89 -9.55
C CYS A 261 -24.91 2.64 -8.74
N VAL A 262 -24.68 1.47 -9.32
CA VAL A 262 -24.82 0.18 -8.65
C VAL A 262 -23.46 -0.50 -8.57
N SER A 263 -23.00 -0.80 -7.34
CA SER A 263 -21.80 -1.60 -7.13
C SER A 263 -22.14 -3.08 -7.16
N VAL A 264 -21.40 -3.87 -7.95
CA VAL A 264 -21.70 -5.28 -8.25
C VAL A 264 -20.62 -6.25 -7.77
N ASP A 265 -20.96 -7.53 -7.64
CA ASP A 265 -20.10 -8.62 -7.15
C ASP A 265 -19.01 -9.04 -8.13
N ASP A 266 -19.31 -9.07 -9.43
CA ASP A 266 -18.37 -9.22 -10.56
C ASP A 266 -18.82 -8.33 -11.71
N LEU A 267 -18.04 -7.29 -12.00
CA LEU A 267 -18.35 -6.30 -13.03
C LEU A 267 -18.44 -6.89 -14.45
N ASN A 268 -17.71 -7.97 -14.75
CA ASN A 268 -17.78 -8.61 -16.06
C ASN A 268 -19.03 -9.47 -16.18
N ALA A 269 -19.33 -10.28 -15.15
CA ALA A 269 -20.54 -11.09 -15.11
C ALA A 269 -21.82 -10.23 -15.10
N ALA A 270 -21.80 -9.06 -14.46
CA ALA A 270 -22.84 -8.05 -14.56
C ALA A 270 -23.01 -7.56 -16.00
N CYS A 271 -21.93 -7.17 -16.67
CA CYS A 271 -21.99 -6.74 -18.07
C CYS A 271 -22.48 -7.82 -19.04
N ASP A 272 -22.03 -9.07 -18.89
CA ASP A 272 -22.52 -10.20 -19.69
C ASP A 272 -24.02 -10.44 -19.49
N ARG A 273 -24.52 -10.25 -18.26
CA ARG A 273 -25.95 -10.34 -17.94
C ARG A 273 -26.77 -9.18 -18.53
N PHE A 274 -26.25 -7.95 -18.54
CA PHE A 274 -26.91 -6.83 -19.21
C PHE A 274 -26.96 -7.00 -20.74
N GLU A 275 -25.94 -7.63 -21.33
CA GLU A 275 -25.96 -7.99 -22.76
C GLU A 275 -27.01 -9.07 -23.06
N SER A 276 -27.11 -10.11 -22.24
CA SER A 276 -28.09 -11.19 -22.44
C SER A 276 -29.55 -10.73 -22.25
N LEU A 277 -29.78 -9.67 -21.48
CA LEU A 277 -31.06 -8.99 -21.32
C LEU A 277 -31.32 -7.89 -22.37
N ASN A 278 -30.41 -7.71 -23.34
CA ASN A 278 -30.50 -6.69 -24.40
C ASN A 278 -30.73 -5.27 -23.84
N VAL A 279 -29.96 -4.91 -22.81
CA VAL A 279 -30.01 -3.59 -22.17
C VAL A 279 -29.42 -2.52 -23.10
N ASN A 280 -29.97 -1.30 -23.06
CA ASN A 280 -29.42 -0.16 -23.78
C ASN A 280 -28.09 0.28 -23.14
N TRP A 281 -27.01 0.36 -23.94
CA TRP A 281 -25.68 0.73 -23.44
C TRP A 281 -25.35 2.20 -23.71
N LYS A 282 -24.73 2.85 -22.73
CA LYS A 282 -24.07 4.15 -22.90
C LYS A 282 -22.55 4.01 -23.06
N LYS A 283 -21.93 3.08 -22.34
CA LYS A 283 -20.49 2.76 -22.42
C LYS A 283 -20.24 1.34 -21.88
N ARG A 284 -19.56 0.50 -22.66
CA ARG A 284 -19.13 -0.85 -22.24
C ARG A 284 -17.73 -0.83 -21.61
N LEU A 285 -17.31 -1.95 -21.00
CA LEU A 285 -15.94 -2.12 -20.49
C LEU A 285 -14.88 -2.17 -21.60
N THR A 286 -15.30 -2.47 -22.84
CA THR A 286 -14.47 -2.44 -24.04
C THR A 286 -14.13 -1.03 -24.51
N ASP A 287 -14.90 -0.02 -24.10
CA ASP A 287 -15.00 1.24 -24.82
C ASP A 287 -14.11 2.33 -24.21
N GLY A 288 -13.27 2.93 -25.05
CA GLY A 288 -12.31 3.94 -24.63
C GLY A 288 -11.15 3.38 -23.81
N ARG A 289 -10.55 4.24 -22.97
CA ARG A 289 -9.35 3.90 -22.17
C ARG A 289 -9.66 3.35 -20.76
N MET A 290 -10.86 3.61 -20.24
CA MET A 290 -11.24 3.33 -18.85
C MET A 290 -12.10 2.06 -18.78
N LYS A 291 -11.50 0.94 -18.37
CA LYS A 291 -12.11 -0.41 -18.46
C LYS A 291 -12.69 -0.96 -17.14
N ASN A 292 -12.70 -0.13 -16.10
CA ASN A 292 -13.15 -0.46 -14.74
C ASN A 292 -14.55 0.07 -14.39
N VAL A 293 -15.28 0.59 -15.39
CA VAL A 293 -16.63 1.15 -15.22
C VAL A 293 -17.45 0.98 -16.50
N ALA A 294 -18.71 0.62 -16.34
CA ALA A 294 -19.71 0.55 -17.40
C ALA A 294 -20.84 1.56 -17.15
N PHE A 295 -21.52 1.97 -18.22
CA PHE A 295 -22.75 2.75 -18.14
C PHE A 295 -23.83 2.11 -19.03
N ILE A 296 -24.97 1.81 -18.42
CA ILE A 296 -26.20 1.37 -19.10
C ILE A 296 -27.25 2.49 -19.02
N LEU A 297 -28.33 2.34 -19.78
CA LEU A 297 -29.47 3.26 -19.82
C LEU A 297 -30.72 2.53 -19.36
N ASP A 298 -31.52 3.21 -18.53
CA ASP A 298 -32.85 2.75 -18.13
C ASP A 298 -33.92 3.05 -19.22
N PRO A 299 -35.20 2.69 -19.01
CA PRO A 299 -36.27 2.89 -20.01
C PRO A 299 -36.57 4.36 -20.39
N ASP A 300 -36.27 5.32 -19.51
CA ASP A 300 -36.44 6.76 -19.76
C ASP A 300 -35.14 7.42 -20.29
N GLY A 301 -34.01 6.70 -20.19
CA GLY A 301 -32.69 7.11 -20.68
C GLY A 301 -31.80 7.71 -19.61
N TYR A 302 -32.14 7.57 -18.32
CA TYR A 302 -31.21 7.90 -17.24
C TYR A 302 -30.00 6.98 -17.28
N TRP A 303 -28.82 7.52 -16.97
CA TRP A 303 -27.58 6.74 -16.95
C TRP A 303 -27.48 6.00 -15.62
N ILE A 304 -27.12 4.72 -15.69
CA ILE A 304 -26.77 3.90 -14.54
C ILE A 304 -25.30 3.51 -14.68
N GLU A 305 -24.46 4.00 -13.78
CA GLU A 305 -23.08 3.54 -13.67
C GLU A 305 -23.05 2.16 -12.99
N VAL A 306 -22.13 1.30 -13.45
CA VAL A 306 -21.89 -0.01 -12.86
C VAL A 306 -20.41 -0.14 -12.54
N ILE A 307 -20.11 -0.33 -11.25
CA ILE A 307 -18.74 -0.41 -10.72
C ILE A 307 -18.52 -1.71 -9.94
N GLN A 308 -17.27 -2.14 -9.86
CA GLN A 308 -16.90 -3.29 -9.04
C GLN A 308 -16.93 -2.94 -7.54
N ASN A 309 -17.69 -3.70 -6.75
CA ASN A 309 -17.49 -3.75 -5.30
C ASN A 309 -16.17 -4.47 -5.03
N GLU A 310 -15.15 -3.74 -4.59
CA GLU A 310 -13.77 -4.26 -4.47
C GLU A 310 -13.58 -5.24 -3.29
N THR A 311 -14.48 -5.20 -2.31
CA THR A 311 -14.55 -6.18 -1.21
C THR A 311 -15.10 -7.53 -1.70
N LEU A 312 -16.19 -7.54 -2.47
CA LEU A 312 -16.80 -8.78 -3.01
C LEU A 312 -15.93 -9.46 -4.07
N LYS A 313 -15.22 -8.67 -4.89
CA LYS A 313 -14.29 -9.11 -5.96
C LYS A 313 -13.28 -10.18 -5.52
N ARG A 314 -12.86 -10.15 -4.26
CA ARG A 314 -11.91 -11.12 -3.67
C ARG A 314 -12.54 -12.51 -3.50
N THR A 315 -13.86 -12.58 -3.38
CA THR A 315 -14.64 -13.80 -3.17
C THR A 315 -15.14 -14.39 -4.50
N SER A 316 -15.60 -13.54 -5.43
CA SER A 316 -16.15 -13.94 -6.73
C SER A 316 -15.17 -14.80 -7.56
N ASN A 317 -13.88 -14.48 -7.49
CA ASN A 317 -12.81 -15.22 -8.18
C ASN A 317 -12.65 -16.69 -7.71
N CYS A 318 -13.10 -17.05 -6.51
CA CYS A 318 -13.06 -18.44 -6.04
C CYS A 318 -14.23 -19.29 -6.56
N VAL A 319 -15.39 -18.67 -6.81
CA VAL A 319 -16.61 -19.39 -7.24
C VAL A 319 -16.71 -19.47 -8.77
N ALA A 320 -16.10 -18.50 -9.48
CA ALA A 320 -16.16 -18.39 -10.94
C ALA A 320 -15.72 -19.64 -11.73
N ALA A 321 -14.88 -20.48 -11.13
CA ALA A 321 -14.35 -21.71 -11.74
C ALA A 321 -15.34 -22.88 -11.82
N MET A 322 -16.46 -22.85 -11.08
CA MET A 322 -17.34 -24.03 -10.92
C MET A 322 -18.62 -24.05 -11.78
N VAL A 323 -19.13 -22.90 -12.22
CA VAL A 323 -20.55 -22.77 -12.64
C VAL A 323 -20.77 -22.87 -14.16
N THR A 324 -19.73 -22.92 -14.99
CA THR A 324 -19.87 -22.79 -16.46
C THR A 324 -20.02 -24.13 -17.19
N MET A 325 -21.03 -24.93 -16.81
CA MET A 325 -21.53 -26.06 -17.61
C MET A 325 -23.06 -26.22 -17.50
N GLN A 326 -23.66 -26.78 -18.56
CA GLN A 326 -25.06 -27.24 -18.70
C GLN A 326 -26.16 -26.18 -18.91
N SER A 327 -26.32 -25.72 -20.16
CA SER A 327 -27.53 -25.94 -21.00
C SER A 327 -27.41 -25.11 -22.31
N GLN A 328 -28.10 -25.37 -23.43
CA GLN A 328 -29.17 -26.31 -23.79
C GLN A 328 -28.81 -27.16 -25.05
N SER A 329 -29.79 -27.88 -25.61
CA SER A 329 -29.64 -28.93 -26.64
C SER A 329 -29.77 -28.47 -28.11
N GLU A 330 -29.48 -29.42 -29.01
CA GLU A 330 -29.14 -29.28 -30.43
C GLU A 330 -30.17 -28.64 -31.38
N LYS A 331 -29.66 -27.93 -32.39
CA LYS A 331 -29.89 -28.25 -33.83
C LYS A 331 -28.74 -27.70 -34.71
N PRO A 332 -28.44 -28.30 -35.88
CA PRO A 332 -27.07 -28.32 -36.41
C PRO A 332 -26.70 -27.13 -37.32
N LYS A 333 -25.56 -26.48 -37.04
CA LYS A 333 -24.82 -25.63 -37.99
C LYS A 333 -23.30 -25.87 -37.90
N LYS A 334 -22.61 -25.66 -39.03
CA LYS A 334 -21.24 -26.10 -39.39
C LYS A 334 -20.18 -25.97 -38.29
N ALA A 335 -19.34 -27.00 -38.15
CA ALA A 335 -18.30 -27.08 -37.12
C ALA A 335 -17.22 -25.96 -37.21
N PRO A 336 -16.83 -25.35 -36.07
CA PRO A 336 -15.74 -24.37 -36.02
C PRO A 336 -14.36 -25.05 -36.10
N ARG A 337 -13.35 -24.31 -36.59
CA ARG A 337 -11.97 -24.79 -36.68
C ARG A 337 -11.29 -24.74 -35.30
N LYS A 338 -10.71 -25.85 -34.85
CA LYS A 338 -9.92 -25.89 -33.60
C LYS A 338 -8.73 -24.94 -33.65
N HIS A 339 -8.49 -24.20 -32.56
CA HIS A 339 -7.29 -23.38 -32.40
C HIS A 339 -6.15 -24.22 -31.82
N VAL A 340 -5.11 -24.46 -32.63
CA VAL A 340 -3.92 -25.22 -32.23
C VAL A 340 -2.97 -24.31 -31.47
N THR A 341 -2.66 -24.63 -30.21
CA THR A 341 -1.76 -23.84 -29.36
C THR A 341 -0.28 -24.10 -29.61
N THR A 342 0.06 -25.31 -30.05
CA THR A 342 1.45 -25.78 -30.16
C THR A 342 1.65 -26.47 -31.52
N ALA A 343 2.59 -25.96 -32.32
CA ALA A 343 2.91 -26.52 -33.62
C ALA A 343 3.97 -27.62 -33.49
N CYS A 344 3.89 -28.69 -34.29
CA CYS A 344 4.96 -29.69 -34.37
C CYS A 344 6.26 -29.06 -34.90
N VAL A 345 7.39 -29.63 -34.49
CA VAL A 345 8.74 -29.12 -34.79
C VAL A 345 8.96 -28.89 -36.28
N PRO A 346 8.63 -29.82 -37.21
CA PRO A 346 8.87 -29.58 -38.63
C PRO A 346 7.98 -28.48 -39.24
N CYS A 347 6.79 -28.24 -38.69
CA CYS A 347 5.95 -27.12 -39.11
C CYS A 347 6.47 -25.78 -38.56
N ARG A 348 6.96 -25.75 -37.31
CA ARG A 348 7.64 -24.61 -36.67
C ARG A 348 8.90 -24.22 -37.45
N GLU A 349 9.77 -25.18 -37.75
CA GLU A 349 10.97 -25.02 -38.58
C GLU A 349 10.63 -24.56 -40.00
N SER A 350 9.67 -25.22 -40.66
CA SER A 350 9.26 -24.87 -42.03
C SER A 350 8.35 -23.62 -42.12
N LYS A 351 8.13 -22.91 -41.00
CA LYS A 351 7.24 -21.73 -40.85
C LYS A 351 5.83 -21.90 -41.45
N ILE A 352 5.28 -23.11 -41.44
CA ILE A 352 3.93 -23.41 -41.93
C ILE A 352 2.95 -23.69 -40.78
N ARG A 353 1.67 -23.35 -40.99
CA ARG A 353 0.62 -23.54 -39.99
C ARG A 353 0.39 -25.04 -39.76
N CYS A 354 0.60 -25.49 -38.53
CA CYS A 354 0.29 -26.84 -38.08
C CYS A 354 -1.22 -26.97 -37.76
N ASP A 355 -1.82 -28.10 -38.10
CA ASP A 355 -3.20 -28.47 -37.81
C ASP A 355 -3.37 -29.28 -36.50
N GLY A 356 -2.28 -29.53 -35.77
CA GLY A 356 -2.29 -30.04 -34.39
C GLY A 356 -2.72 -31.50 -34.24
N THR A 357 -2.92 -32.20 -35.34
CA THR A 357 -3.27 -33.62 -35.40
C THR A 357 -2.09 -34.51 -34.98
N THR A 358 -2.43 -35.63 -34.35
CA THR A 358 -1.52 -36.64 -33.79
C THR A 358 -1.97 -38.03 -34.24
N PRO A 359 -1.08 -38.98 -34.56
CA PRO A 359 0.38 -38.91 -34.42
C PRO A 359 1.07 -38.01 -35.45
N HIS A 360 0.41 -37.70 -36.57
CA HIS A 360 0.95 -36.81 -37.60
C HIS A 360 -0.06 -35.73 -37.97
N CYS A 361 0.43 -34.49 -38.11
CA CYS A 361 -0.37 -33.39 -38.63
C CYS A 361 -0.37 -33.44 -40.17
N ARG A 362 -1.45 -33.03 -40.84
CA ARG A 362 -1.61 -33.21 -42.31
C ARG A 362 -0.52 -32.52 -43.12
N ASN A 363 0.04 -31.43 -42.60
CA ASN A 363 1.15 -30.72 -43.23
C ASN A 363 2.51 -31.46 -43.14
N CYS A 364 2.67 -32.36 -42.17
CA CYS A 364 3.82 -33.27 -42.07
C CYS A 364 3.58 -34.57 -42.85
N GLU A 365 2.40 -35.18 -42.68
CA GLU A 365 1.91 -36.36 -43.43
C GLU A 365 2.05 -36.16 -44.95
N ARG A 366 1.44 -35.11 -45.51
CA ARG A 366 1.52 -34.75 -46.93
C ARG A 366 2.94 -34.43 -47.42
N LYS A 367 3.88 -34.15 -46.52
CA LYS A 367 5.28 -33.81 -46.85
C LYS A 367 6.27 -34.93 -46.49
N GLY A 368 5.80 -36.10 -46.03
CA GLY A 368 6.66 -37.21 -45.60
C GLY A 368 7.63 -36.84 -44.46
N LYS A 369 7.28 -35.87 -43.61
CA LYS A 369 8.14 -35.41 -42.50
C LYS A 369 7.72 -36.03 -41.15
N ASP A 370 8.68 -36.58 -40.43
CA ASP A 370 8.55 -37.03 -39.04
C ASP A 370 7.90 -35.95 -38.15
N CYS A 371 6.74 -36.22 -37.57
CA CYS A 371 5.87 -35.21 -36.95
C CYS A 371 6.07 -35.09 -35.43
N ARG A 372 7.31 -34.91 -34.96
CA ARG A 372 7.61 -34.75 -33.53
C ARG A 372 7.14 -33.41 -32.95
N TYR A 373 6.72 -33.43 -31.68
CA TYR A 373 6.45 -32.27 -30.84
C TYR A 373 7.45 -32.29 -29.66
N GLN A 374 8.08 -31.15 -29.32
CA GLN A 374 8.97 -31.05 -28.17
C GLN A 374 8.18 -30.74 -26.89
N HIS A 375 8.31 -31.61 -25.89
CA HIS A 375 7.87 -31.32 -24.52
C HIS A 375 9.04 -30.70 -23.74
N GLY A 376 8.83 -29.52 -23.15
CA GLY A 376 9.83 -28.81 -22.33
C GLY A 376 9.77 -27.28 -22.44
N ASP A 377 9.51 -26.75 -23.64
CA ASP A 377 9.54 -25.30 -23.95
C ASP A 377 8.34 -24.50 -23.38
N ASP A 378 7.22 -25.14 -23.03
CA ASP A 378 5.98 -24.43 -22.71
C ASP A 378 5.91 -24.05 -21.22
N LYS A 379 6.30 -22.81 -20.89
CA LYS A 379 6.24 -22.23 -19.53
C LYS A 379 4.80 -21.97 -19.02
N ARG A 380 3.81 -22.69 -19.53
CA ARG A 380 2.41 -22.68 -19.09
C ARG A 380 2.21 -23.76 -18.03
N LYS A 381 1.38 -23.46 -17.04
CA LYS A 381 1.17 -24.35 -15.90
C LYS A 381 0.34 -25.56 -16.32
N VAL A 382 0.70 -26.73 -15.77
CA VAL A 382 -0.13 -27.94 -15.86
C VAL A 382 -1.53 -27.59 -15.36
N SER A 383 -2.56 -27.95 -16.14
CA SER A 383 -3.94 -27.61 -15.77
C SER A 383 -4.36 -28.34 -14.49
N LEU A 384 -5.21 -27.69 -13.67
CA LEU A 384 -5.69 -28.27 -12.41
C LEU A 384 -6.35 -29.66 -12.64
N ARG A 385 -7.10 -29.83 -13.74
CA ARG A 385 -7.66 -31.12 -14.14
C ARG A 385 -6.58 -32.20 -14.29
N ALA A 386 -5.51 -31.94 -15.06
CA ALA A 386 -4.44 -32.92 -15.27
C ALA A 386 -3.67 -33.25 -13.98
N ALA A 387 -3.53 -32.31 -13.05
CA ALA A 387 -2.96 -32.56 -11.73
C ALA A 387 -3.88 -33.44 -10.87
N THR A 388 -5.17 -33.11 -10.78
CA THR A 388 -6.15 -33.90 -10.03
C THR A 388 -6.38 -35.28 -10.64
N GLU A 389 -6.25 -35.43 -11.96
CA GLU A 389 -6.36 -36.70 -12.68
C GLU A 389 -5.19 -37.65 -12.32
N LEU A 390 -3.97 -37.10 -12.25
CA LEU A 390 -2.80 -37.80 -11.69
C LEU A 390 -2.99 -38.20 -10.23
N PHE A 391 -3.53 -37.31 -9.38
CA PHE A 391 -3.77 -37.62 -7.97
C PHE A 391 -4.88 -38.65 -7.76
N SER A 392 -5.99 -38.58 -8.51
CA SER A 392 -7.06 -39.58 -8.45
C SER A 392 -6.55 -40.97 -8.85
N ALA A 393 -5.85 -41.06 -9.98
CA ALA A 393 -5.25 -42.31 -10.43
C ALA A 393 -4.23 -42.88 -9.42
N ARG A 394 -3.53 -42.03 -8.68
CA ARG A 394 -2.61 -42.46 -7.61
C ARG A 394 -3.34 -42.92 -6.35
N ILE A 395 -4.45 -42.29 -5.98
CA ILE A 395 -5.31 -42.72 -4.86
C ILE A 395 -5.93 -44.08 -5.19
N ASP A 396 -6.51 -44.25 -6.37
CA ASP A 396 -7.14 -45.52 -6.78
C ASP A 396 -6.12 -46.68 -6.80
N GLN A 397 -4.87 -46.44 -7.21
CA GLN A 397 -3.77 -47.41 -7.09
C GLN A 397 -3.48 -47.81 -5.63
N LEU A 398 -3.43 -46.85 -4.71
CA LEU A 398 -3.14 -47.10 -3.30
C LEU A 398 -4.30 -47.84 -2.61
N CYS A 399 -5.55 -47.48 -2.93
CA CYS A 399 -6.74 -48.20 -2.46
C CYS A 399 -6.75 -49.65 -2.94
N GLN A 400 -6.45 -49.91 -4.22
CA GLN A 400 -6.35 -51.28 -4.74
C GLN A 400 -5.23 -52.07 -4.04
N PHE A 401 -4.04 -51.48 -3.85
CA PHE A 401 -2.93 -52.11 -3.13
C PHE A 401 -3.32 -52.50 -1.69
N ILE A 402 -4.08 -51.67 -0.97
CA ILE A 402 -4.57 -51.96 0.39
C ILE A 402 -5.53 -53.17 0.38
N TYR A 403 -6.50 -53.19 -0.55
CA TYR A 403 -7.43 -54.32 -0.70
C TYR A 403 -6.72 -55.62 -1.12
N ASP A 404 -5.72 -55.55 -1.99
CA ASP A 404 -4.93 -56.71 -2.46
C ASP A 404 -4.15 -57.38 -1.31
N HIS A 405 -3.85 -56.64 -0.23
CA HIS A 405 -3.22 -57.15 0.99
C HIS A 405 -4.24 -57.55 2.09
N GLY A 406 -5.53 -57.62 1.76
CA GLY A 406 -6.59 -58.06 2.68
C GLY A 406 -6.98 -57.05 3.76
N LEU A 407 -6.58 -55.78 3.59
CA LEU A 407 -6.93 -54.68 4.49
C LEU A 407 -8.03 -53.81 3.85
N GLU A 408 -8.79 -53.09 4.68
CA GLU A 408 -9.68 -52.03 4.18
C GLU A 408 -9.01 -50.66 4.32
N PRO A 409 -9.11 -49.77 3.32
CA PRO A 409 -8.64 -48.39 3.46
C PRO A 409 -9.49 -47.65 4.50
N PRO A 410 -8.92 -46.67 5.23
CA PRO A 410 -9.63 -45.96 6.29
C PRO A 410 -10.95 -45.35 5.81
N PRO A 411 -12.06 -45.48 6.58
CA PRO A 411 -13.35 -44.95 6.18
C PRO A 411 -13.31 -43.41 6.15
N MET A 412 -13.37 -42.85 4.95
CA MET A 412 -13.55 -41.41 4.75
C MET A 412 -14.96 -41.01 5.23
N LYS A 413 -15.09 -39.81 5.83
CA LYS A 413 -16.41 -39.33 6.27
C LYS A 413 -17.34 -39.18 5.07
N PRO A 414 -18.66 -39.43 5.19
CA PRO A 414 -19.59 -39.31 4.06
C PRO A 414 -19.63 -37.92 3.41
N GLU A 415 -19.40 -36.88 4.22
CA GLU A 415 -19.28 -35.48 3.79
C GLU A 415 -18.02 -35.21 2.96
N ASP A 416 -16.88 -35.76 3.39
CA ASP A 416 -15.60 -35.66 2.68
C ASP A 416 -15.59 -36.51 1.39
N GLU A 417 -16.20 -37.71 1.42
CA GLU A 417 -16.34 -38.54 0.23
C GLU A 417 -17.33 -37.92 -0.78
N ALA A 418 -18.44 -37.35 -0.31
CA ALA A 418 -19.32 -36.58 -1.18
C ALA A 418 -18.61 -35.34 -1.75
N GLY A 419 -17.76 -34.67 -0.96
CA GLY A 419 -16.90 -33.57 -1.41
C GLY A 419 -15.91 -34.02 -2.50
N MET A 420 -15.17 -35.10 -2.27
CA MET A 420 -14.19 -35.63 -3.21
C MET A 420 -14.83 -36.10 -4.52
N ASN A 421 -15.93 -36.87 -4.45
CA ASN A 421 -16.65 -37.30 -5.66
C ASN A 421 -17.17 -36.09 -6.44
N ARG A 422 -17.76 -35.07 -5.78
CA ARG A 422 -18.17 -33.82 -6.45
C ARG A 422 -17.00 -33.12 -7.13
N VAL A 423 -15.79 -33.12 -6.56
CA VAL A 423 -14.60 -32.54 -7.20
C VAL A 423 -14.16 -33.34 -8.42
N LEU A 424 -14.15 -34.68 -8.34
CA LEU A 424 -13.80 -35.55 -9.47
C LEU A 424 -14.83 -35.43 -10.62
N ASP A 425 -16.13 -35.45 -10.30
CA ASP A 425 -17.23 -35.27 -11.25
C ASP A 425 -17.21 -33.88 -11.90
N THR A 426 -16.99 -32.81 -11.12
CA THR A 426 -16.88 -31.42 -11.63
C THR A 426 -15.71 -31.26 -12.59
N LEU A 427 -14.60 -31.96 -12.34
CA LEU A 427 -13.44 -31.99 -13.23
C LEU A 427 -13.57 -33.04 -14.36
N GLN A 428 -14.61 -33.86 -14.35
CA GLN A 428 -14.84 -35.00 -15.25
C GLN A 428 -13.66 -35.99 -15.29
N ILE A 429 -13.15 -36.33 -14.12
CA ILE A 429 -12.07 -37.31 -13.92
C ILE A 429 -12.72 -38.65 -13.56
N PRO A 430 -12.59 -39.71 -14.37
CA PRO A 430 -13.17 -41.01 -14.04
C PRO A 430 -12.46 -41.61 -12.82
N ARG A 431 -13.16 -41.71 -11.68
CA ARG A 431 -12.70 -42.52 -10.54
C ARG A 431 -12.69 -43.99 -10.97
N ALA A 432 -11.57 -44.68 -10.80
CA ALA A 432 -11.48 -46.08 -11.20
C ALA A 432 -12.36 -46.94 -10.29
N VAL A 433 -13.14 -47.86 -10.87
CA VAL A 433 -14.02 -48.73 -10.08
C VAL A 433 -13.18 -49.83 -9.42
N VAL A 434 -12.60 -49.50 -8.27
CA VAL A 434 -11.87 -50.42 -7.38
C VAL A 434 -12.83 -51.54 -6.95
N LYS A 435 -12.57 -52.76 -7.42
CA LYS A 435 -13.49 -53.89 -7.24
C LYS A 435 -13.29 -54.55 -5.88
N LYS A 436 -14.07 -54.14 -4.88
CA LYS A 436 -14.18 -54.84 -3.59
C LYS A 436 -14.78 -56.24 -3.82
N SER A 437 -13.95 -57.28 -3.73
CA SER A 437 -14.29 -58.69 -4.00
C SER A 437 -15.16 -59.29 -2.88
N SER A 438 -16.47 -59.15 -3.02
CA SER A 438 -17.44 -59.65 -2.02
C SER A 438 -17.63 -61.18 -2.13
N PRO A 439 -17.74 -61.92 -1.00
CA PRO A 439 -18.03 -63.36 -1.01
C PRO A 439 -19.46 -63.68 -1.48
N GLY A 440 -19.69 -64.93 -1.87
CA GLY A 440 -20.89 -65.37 -2.58
C GLY A 440 -22.17 -65.55 -1.73
N LYS A 441 -23.31 -65.64 -2.43
CA LYS A 441 -24.64 -65.93 -1.86
C LYS A 441 -24.77 -67.36 -1.33
N VAL A 442 -25.65 -67.53 -0.34
CA VAL A 442 -26.53 -68.71 -0.19
C VAL A 442 -27.94 -68.21 0.20
N ASP A 443 -29.01 -68.90 -0.21
CA ASP A 443 -30.40 -68.42 -0.17
C ASP A 443 -31.22 -68.87 1.07
N ALA A 444 -32.20 -68.05 1.49
CA ALA A 444 -33.40 -68.45 2.27
C ALA A 444 -34.53 -67.38 2.15
N PRO A 445 -35.84 -67.70 2.32
CA PRO A 445 -36.92 -66.88 1.74
C PRO A 445 -37.95 -66.21 2.69
N ASN A 446 -38.36 -64.98 2.30
CA ASN A 446 -39.74 -64.45 2.20
C ASN A 446 -40.81 -64.69 3.31
N VAL A 447 -41.34 -63.59 3.91
CA VAL A 447 -42.76 -63.39 4.33
C VAL A 447 -43.09 -61.87 4.37
N GLN A 448 -44.38 -61.49 4.33
CA GLN A 448 -44.91 -60.11 4.14
C GLN A 448 -45.43 -59.39 5.44
N PRO A 449 -45.83 -58.08 5.40
CA PRO A 449 -45.70 -57.15 6.56
C PRO A 449 -47.00 -56.58 7.20
N ARG A 450 -46.81 -55.66 8.17
CA ARG A 450 -47.76 -54.75 8.91
C ARG A 450 -48.32 -55.31 10.25
N PRO A 451 -48.92 -54.47 11.13
CA PRO A 451 -48.38 -53.24 11.74
C PRO A 451 -48.57 -53.24 13.30
N ALA A 452 -48.32 -52.12 13.98
CA ALA A 452 -48.29 -52.05 15.45
C ALA A 452 -49.65 -51.84 16.16
N THR A 453 -49.78 -52.42 17.36
CA THR A 453 -50.74 -52.02 18.41
C THR A 453 -50.15 -52.28 19.82
N GLN A 454 -50.71 -51.67 20.87
CA GLN A 454 -50.18 -51.66 22.25
C GLN A 454 -50.73 -52.81 23.11
N GLN A 455 -49.94 -53.31 24.10
CA GLN A 455 -50.39 -53.60 25.48
C GLN A 455 -49.24 -54.04 26.43
N SER A 456 -49.45 -53.87 27.74
CA SER A 456 -48.62 -54.30 28.89
C SER A 456 -49.16 -55.67 29.44
N PRO A 457 -48.74 -56.29 30.59
CA PRO A 457 -47.95 -55.76 31.74
C PRO A 457 -47.02 -56.74 32.53
N GLU A 458 -46.55 -56.26 33.70
CA GLU A 458 -46.22 -56.95 34.98
C GLU A 458 -44.93 -57.82 35.20
N ARG A 459 -44.28 -57.50 36.35
CA ARG A 459 -43.52 -58.36 37.31
C ARG A 459 -42.18 -58.98 36.85
N ASN A 460 -41.13 -59.10 37.68
CA ASN A 460 -40.97 -58.95 39.15
C ASN A 460 -39.64 -58.26 39.56
N SER A 461 -39.59 -57.77 40.80
CA SER A 461 -38.43 -57.29 41.59
C SER A 461 -37.43 -58.43 41.95
N PRO A 462 -36.29 -58.22 42.64
CA PRO A 462 -35.80 -57.01 43.36
C PRO A 462 -34.33 -56.65 42.99
N ASP A 463 -33.52 -55.84 43.71
CA ASP A 463 -33.64 -55.18 45.04
C ASP A 463 -32.80 -53.88 45.15
N VAL A 464 -33.05 -53.06 46.18
CA VAL A 464 -32.27 -51.84 46.54
C VAL A 464 -32.36 -51.57 48.05
N PRO A 465 -31.28 -51.09 48.70
CA PRO A 465 -31.46 -50.11 49.77
C PRO A 465 -30.55 -48.88 49.64
N SER A 466 -31.18 -47.70 49.64
CA SER A 466 -30.55 -46.41 49.97
C SER A 466 -30.63 -46.16 51.47
N VAL A 467 -29.80 -45.26 52.02
CA VAL A 467 -30.15 -44.37 53.15
C VAL A 467 -29.11 -43.23 53.22
N GLU A 468 -29.54 -42.07 53.72
CA GLU A 468 -28.76 -40.82 53.79
C GLU A 468 -27.95 -40.70 55.11
N GLY A 469 -26.94 -39.83 55.13
CA GLY A 469 -26.19 -39.53 56.37
C GLY A 469 -25.11 -38.44 56.24
N GLN A 470 -25.35 -37.31 56.90
CA GLN A 470 -24.40 -36.22 57.20
C GLN A 470 -24.46 -35.93 58.72
N PRO A 471 -23.58 -35.13 59.35
CA PRO A 471 -22.22 -34.68 58.98
C PRO A 471 -21.19 -34.85 60.15
N VAL A 472 -20.07 -34.08 60.14
CA VAL A 472 -19.30 -33.53 61.30
C VAL A 472 -18.01 -34.24 61.83
N GLN A 473 -16.87 -33.58 61.56
CA GLN A 473 -15.63 -33.34 62.37
C GLN A 473 -14.51 -34.38 62.70
N ASP A 474 -13.33 -33.76 62.86
CA ASP A 474 -12.16 -34.03 63.75
C ASP A 474 -11.06 -35.12 63.49
N SER A 475 -9.97 -34.62 62.87
CA SER A 475 -8.57 -34.57 63.38
C SER A 475 -7.65 -35.82 63.54
N ALA A 476 -6.57 -35.80 62.73
CA ALA A 476 -5.14 -35.88 63.12
C ALA A 476 -4.41 -37.22 63.43
N LEU A 477 -3.10 -37.23 63.08
CA LEU A 477 -2.02 -38.20 63.41
C LEU A 477 -2.12 -39.63 62.79
N GLY A 478 -1.04 -40.34 62.44
CA GLY A 478 0.38 -39.95 62.31
C GLY A 478 1.39 -41.13 62.31
N ALA A 479 2.18 -41.29 61.23
CA ALA A 479 3.35 -42.19 61.08
C ALA A 479 3.07 -43.74 61.19
N ALA A 480 4.00 -44.70 60.97
CA ALA A 480 5.45 -44.67 60.70
C ALA A 480 5.99 -45.97 60.00
N HIS A 481 7.24 -45.91 59.48
CA HIS A 481 8.26 -46.99 59.35
C HIS A 481 8.05 -48.21 58.40
N SER A 482 9.08 -48.99 57.97
CA SER A 482 10.52 -48.76 57.56
C SER A 482 11.21 -50.11 57.21
N LEU A 483 12.47 -50.06 56.70
CA LEU A 483 13.49 -51.15 56.58
C LEU A 483 13.42 -52.05 55.31
N ILE A 484 14.45 -52.25 54.45
CA ILE A 484 15.87 -52.76 54.59
C ILE A 484 15.91 -54.32 54.59
N PRO A 485 16.82 -55.04 53.84
CA PRO A 485 18.23 -54.72 53.57
C PRO A 485 18.84 -55.02 52.14
N SER A 486 20.14 -54.70 52.00
CA SER A 486 21.12 -55.14 50.96
C SER A 486 22.05 -56.24 51.54
N PRO A 487 23.32 -56.52 51.13
CA PRO A 487 24.17 -56.18 49.95
C PRO A 487 24.41 -57.48 49.12
N PRO A 488 25.60 -57.91 48.60
CA PRO A 488 26.92 -57.32 48.23
C PRO A 488 27.19 -57.50 46.68
N HIS A 489 28.38 -57.56 46.04
CA HIS A 489 29.82 -57.71 46.40
C HIS A 489 30.74 -57.14 45.28
N MET A 490 31.92 -56.59 45.65
CA MET A 490 33.28 -56.61 45.01
C MET A 490 33.51 -56.69 43.47
N SER A 491 34.57 -56.12 42.87
CA SER A 491 35.68 -55.22 43.30
C SER A 491 36.47 -54.75 42.05
N SER A 492 37.04 -53.54 41.96
CA SER A 492 38.45 -53.19 42.29
C SER A 492 38.90 -52.00 41.39
N ALA A 493 39.89 -51.16 41.69
CA ALA A 493 40.52 -50.74 42.96
C ALA A 493 41.37 -49.45 42.77
N GLU A 494 41.32 -48.52 43.75
CA GLU A 494 42.38 -47.57 44.23
C GLU A 494 43.13 -46.64 43.22
N ARG A 495 43.75 -45.48 43.56
CA ARG A 495 44.11 -44.79 44.84
C ARG A 495 44.27 -43.28 44.54
N SER A 496 43.55 -42.33 45.15
CA SER A 496 43.79 -41.65 46.45
C SER A 496 44.84 -40.51 46.50
N GLN A 497 44.32 -39.28 46.64
CA GLN A 497 44.80 -38.15 47.47
C GLN A 497 45.95 -37.19 47.02
N GLU A 498 45.82 -35.97 47.55
CA GLU A 498 46.60 -34.71 47.47
C GLU A 498 47.99 -34.83 48.18
N PRO A 499 48.90 -33.80 48.32
CA PRO A 499 48.69 -32.34 48.27
C PRO A 499 49.88 -31.40 47.81
N VAL A 500 49.71 -30.09 48.07
CA VAL A 500 50.71 -28.97 48.23
C VAL A 500 51.28 -28.26 46.97
N ASN A 501 51.38 -26.93 47.08
CA ASN A 501 52.10 -25.97 46.21
C ASN A 501 53.62 -26.26 46.09
N PHE A 502 54.29 -25.69 45.07
CA PHE A 502 55.49 -24.82 45.26
C PHE A 502 55.90 -24.01 43.99
N PHE A 503 56.72 -22.97 44.22
CA PHE A 503 57.35 -21.94 43.35
C PHE A 503 58.05 -22.48 42.07
N GLY A 504 58.41 -21.69 41.03
CA GLY A 504 58.44 -20.23 40.73
C GLY A 504 58.66 -20.00 39.21
N VAL A 505 59.06 -18.86 38.60
CA VAL A 505 59.82 -17.65 39.02
C VAL A 505 59.39 -16.44 38.11
N ASN A 506 59.85 -15.21 38.44
CA ASN A 506 59.42 -13.89 37.90
C ASN A 506 60.23 -13.42 36.63
N PRO A 507 60.20 -12.16 36.11
CA PRO A 507 59.75 -11.93 34.73
C PRO A 507 60.66 -11.04 33.81
N GLY A 508 60.21 -10.83 32.56
CA GLY A 508 60.47 -9.59 31.79
C GLY A 508 60.94 -9.79 30.33
N PRO A 509 60.98 -8.72 29.49
CA PRO A 509 60.41 -7.38 29.67
C PRO A 509 59.28 -7.03 28.67
N SER A 510 58.63 -5.89 28.90
CA SER A 510 57.57 -5.31 28.07
C SER A 510 57.96 -5.00 26.61
N ILE A 511 57.02 -5.19 25.68
CA ILE A 511 56.86 -4.33 24.50
C ILE A 511 55.44 -3.76 24.53
N ASN A 512 55.32 -2.45 24.77
CA ASN A 512 54.03 -1.76 24.75
C ASN A 512 53.61 -1.48 23.30
N TYR A 513 52.35 -1.75 22.97
CA TYR A 513 51.61 -0.97 21.99
C TYR A 513 50.39 -0.35 22.69
N PRO A 514 50.09 0.95 22.48
CA PRO A 514 49.05 1.64 23.23
C PRO A 514 47.65 1.18 22.79
N SER A 515 46.76 0.96 23.75
CA SER A 515 45.33 0.76 23.47
C SER A 515 44.70 2.10 23.10
N THR A 516 44.30 2.26 21.84
CA THR A 516 43.66 3.50 21.36
C THR A 516 42.15 3.44 21.62
N HIS A 517 41.69 4.16 22.64
CA HIS A 517 40.29 4.24 23.04
C HIS A 517 39.47 5.01 21.98
N TRP A 518 38.58 4.34 21.24
CA TRP A 518 37.82 4.94 20.13
C TRP A 518 36.58 5.73 20.61
N GLY A 519 36.81 6.75 21.44
CA GLY A 519 35.78 7.67 21.91
C GLY A 519 35.36 8.68 20.84
N PHE A 520 34.21 8.47 20.21
CA PHE A 520 33.51 9.48 19.41
C PHE A 520 32.40 10.11 20.25
N THR A 521 32.69 11.24 20.91
CA THR A 521 31.69 12.04 21.65
C THR A 521 31.10 13.11 20.74
N LEU A 522 29.96 12.82 20.12
CA LEU A 522 29.07 13.84 19.56
C LEU A 522 28.05 14.29 20.63
N PRO A 523 27.55 15.54 20.61
CA PRO A 523 26.66 16.05 21.66
C PRO A 523 25.32 15.32 21.69
N THR A 524 25.02 14.65 22.80
CA THR A 524 23.75 13.93 23.03
C THR A 524 22.64 14.85 23.55
N ALA A 525 21.42 14.62 23.03
CA ALA A 525 20.09 14.97 23.58
C ALA A 525 19.74 16.42 23.99
N GLU A 526 20.62 17.22 24.61
CA GLU A 526 20.25 18.48 25.28
C GLU A 526 19.72 19.57 24.33
N SER A 527 20.09 19.56 23.04
CA SER A 527 19.67 20.61 22.10
C SER A 527 18.21 20.51 21.66
N LEU A 528 17.50 19.40 21.92
CA LEU A 528 16.14 19.19 21.43
C LEU A 528 15.06 19.98 22.20
N GLY A 529 15.27 20.24 23.50
CA GLY A 529 14.34 21.03 24.31
C GLY A 529 14.22 22.49 23.88
N SER A 530 15.26 23.03 23.23
CA SER A 530 15.34 24.45 22.86
C SER A 530 14.40 24.87 21.71
N ILE A 531 13.94 23.92 20.90
CA ILE A 531 13.24 24.21 19.63
C ILE A 531 11.73 24.35 19.82
N TYR A 532 11.13 23.62 20.78
CA TYR A 532 9.68 23.62 21.01
C TYR A 532 9.17 24.78 21.87
N ALA A 533 10.06 25.59 22.46
CA ALA A 533 9.69 26.66 23.40
C ALA A 533 9.36 28.02 22.75
N ASN A 534 9.45 28.17 21.42
CA ASN A 534 9.45 29.48 20.74
C ASN A 534 8.47 29.58 19.54
N LEU A 535 7.23 29.09 19.69
CA LEU A 535 6.15 29.30 18.70
C LEU A 535 4.80 29.65 19.35
N ASP A 536 4.77 30.68 20.17
CA ASP A 536 3.56 31.48 20.43
C ASP A 536 3.93 32.96 20.53
N GLY A 537 3.14 33.85 19.93
CA GLY A 537 3.54 35.25 19.79
C GLY A 537 2.41 36.22 19.44
N ALA A 538 2.26 37.25 20.29
CA ALA A 538 1.43 38.43 20.06
C ALA A 538 2.09 39.67 20.71
N SER A 539 1.70 40.88 20.29
CA SER A 539 2.44 42.12 20.65
C SER A 539 1.52 43.27 21.08
N ASN A 540 2.02 44.06 22.05
CA ASN A 540 1.52 45.37 22.52
C ASN A 540 0.12 45.35 23.19
N TYR A 541 -0.18 46.08 24.27
CA TYR A 541 0.12 47.51 24.50
C TYR A 541 0.20 47.90 26.00
N GLN A 542 1.15 48.79 26.33
CA GLN A 542 1.08 49.93 27.28
C GLN A 542 0.50 49.80 28.72
N ASN A 543 1.43 49.79 29.70
CA ASN A 543 1.76 50.92 30.62
C ASN A 543 1.48 50.79 32.15
N GLU A 544 2.41 51.38 32.92
CA GLU A 544 2.49 51.64 34.39
C GLU A 544 2.51 50.43 35.38
N GLY A 545 3.37 50.46 36.43
CA GLY A 545 3.31 49.39 37.44
C GLY A 545 4.35 49.20 38.58
N SER A 546 5.53 49.85 38.60
CA SER A 546 6.53 49.81 39.71
C SER A 546 7.31 48.49 40.00
N ILE A 547 8.60 48.66 40.38
CA ILE A 547 9.44 47.80 41.27
C ILE A 547 9.77 46.36 40.75
N SER A 548 11.03 45.90 40.63
CA SER A 548 12.36 46.56 40.71
C SER A 548 13.46 45.72 40.05
N SER A 549 14.38 46.39 39.33
CA SER A 549 15.65 45.88 38.77
C SER A 549 16.73 45.65 39.86
N PRO A 550 17.94 45.08 39.60
CA PRO A 550 18.56 44.87 38.27
C PRO A 550 19.33 43.55 38.02
N ASP A 551 19.72 43.34 36.75
CA ASP A 551 20.81 42.45 36.33
C ASP A 551 22.17 42.87 36.94
N SER A 552 23.13 41.93 37.04
CA SER A 552 24.42 42.05 36.31
C SER A 552 25.44 40.91 36.52
N LEU A 553 25.81 40.28 35.40
CA LEU A 553 27.17 39.79 35.09
C LEU A 553 27.70 38.59 35.95
N PRO A 554 28.97 38.11 35.79
CA PRO A 554 29.22 37.00 34.87
C PRO A 554 30.08 35.86 35.45
N LEU A 555 30.13 34.69 34.77
CA LEU A 555 31.02 33.57 35.14
C LEU A 555 32.17 33.34 34.13
N PRO A 556 33.42 33.11 34.60
CA PRO A 556 34.59 32.76 33.79
C PRO A 556 34.70 31.22 33.53
N PRO A 557 35.66 30.75 32.71
CA PRO A 557 35.71 29.36 32.23
C PRO A 557 36.57 28.41 33.08
N ASP A 558 36.68 27.17 32.57
CA ASP A 558 37.48 26.01 33.02
C ASP A 558 36.98 25.24 34.26
N PHE A 559 36.56 23.99 34.04
CA PHE A 559 37.42 22.85 34.36
C PHE A 559 37.17 21.66 33.41
N THR A 560 38.14 20.74 33.34
CA THR A 560 38.27 19.73 32.28
C THR A 560 37.51 18.43 32.53
N GLN A 561 37.06 17.78 31.45
CA GLN A 561 36.43 16.46 31.46
C GLN A 561 37.35 15.34 32.00
N GLN A 562 36.77 14.40 32.74
CA GLN A 562 37.19 13.00 32.78
C GLN A 562 35.98 12.11 32.41
N PRO A 563 36.16 11.03 31.64
CA PRO A 563 35.07 10.12 31.29
C PRO A 563 34.94 8.97 32.29
N GLY A 564 33.70 8.59 32.60
CA GLY A 564 33.39 7.30 33.22
C GLY A 564 33.11 7.32 34.73
N VAL A 565 31.88 7.68 35.10
CA VAL A 565 31.22 7.17 36.30
C VAL A 565 29.83 6.69 35.88
N MET A 566 29.62 5.38 35.89
CA MET A 566 28.25 4.84 35.98
C MET A 566 27.76 5.07 37.41
N LEU A 567 26.48 5.39 37.57
CA LEU A 567 25.80 5.31 38.86
C LEU A 567 25.57 3.83 39.22
N GLY A 568 26.66 3.14 39.54
CA GLY A 568 26.61 1.94 40.35
C GLY A 568 26.14 2.29 41.77
N GLN A 569 25.76 1.26 42.52
CA GLN A 569 25.33 1.40 43.92
C GLN A 569 26.37 2.19 44.72
N ALA A 570 25.91 3.15 45.52
CA ALA A 570 26.79 4.01 46.30
C ALA A 570 27.59 3.15 47.30
N GLN A 571 28.90 3.01 47.07
CA GLN A 571 29.80 2.56 48.13
C GLN A 571 29.95 3.70 49.11
N ASN A 572 29.52 3.47 50.37
CA ASN A 572 29.42 4.47 51.43
C ASN A 572 30.65 5.42 51.52
N ASP A 573 30.55 6.60 50.93
CA ASP A 573 31.30 7.75 51.39
C ASP A 573 30.77 8.12 52.78
N THR A 574 31.66 8.09 53.77
CA THR A 574 31.31 8.19 55.19
C THR A 574 31.24 9.64 55.65
N ASP A 575 30.33 10.41 55.03
CA ASP A 575 29.92 11.69 55.59
C ASP A 575 29.06 11.47 56.85
N ASN A 576 29.41 12.19 57.91
CA ASN A 576 29.18 11.78 59.29
C ASN A 576 27.98 12.52 59.92
N ASP A 577 26.81 12.43 59.28
CA ASP A 577 25.55 12.96 59.82
C ASP A 577 24.92 11.96 60.79
N SER A 578 24.94 12.33 62.07
CA SER A 578 24.50 11.48 63.18
C SER A 578 23.02 11.69 63.52
N GLU A 579 22.10 11.25 62.66
CA GLU A 579 20.71 11.01 63.08
C GLU A 579 20.54 9.56 63.55
N SER A 580 20.05 9.39 64.78
CA SER A 580 19.97 8.09 65.45
C SER A 580 18.65 7.39 65.14
N GLY A 581 18.58 6.77 63.95
CA GLY A 581 17.54 5.81 63.58
C GLY A 581 18.16 4.48 63.18
N GLU A 582 17.71 3.39 63.81
CA GLU A 582 17.77 2.08 63.16
C GLU A 582 16.61 2.04 62.15
N GLU A 583 16.81 2.67 60.99
CA GLU A 583 15.87 2.56 59.87
C GLU A 583 15.82 1.09 59.42
N ASP A 584 14.62 0.54 59.30
CA ASP A 584 14.44 -0.86 58.91
C ASP A 584 14.97 -1.05 57.47
N GLU A 585 15.88 -1.99 57.26
CA GLU A 585 16.39 -2.32 55.92
C GLU A 585 15.22 -2.65 54.97
N ALA A 586 14.12 -3.23 55.48
CA ALA A 586 12.90 -3.49 54.71
C ALA A 586 12.05 -2.25 54.43
N GLU A 587 12.13 -1.18 55.24
CA GLU A 587 11.48 0.11 54.94
C GLU A 587 12.28 0.86 53.87
N ASN A 588 13.61 0.86 53.96
CA ASN A 588 14.47 1.47 52.94
C ASN A 588 14.42 0.71 51.59
N ASP A 589 14.39 -0.62 51.57
CA ASP A 589 14.13 -1.42 50.35
C ASP A 589 12.81 -1.02 49.65
N VAL A 590 11.77 -0.68 50.43
CA VAL A 590 10.46 -0.25 49.91
C VAL A 590 10.50 1.21 49.45
N ILE A 591 11.19 2.09 50.16
CA ILE A 591 11.39 3.49 49.77
C ILE A 591 12.20 3.57 48.47
N GLU A 592 13.25 2.78 48.29
CA GLU A 592 14.01 2.71 47.03
C GLU A 592 13.12 2.23 45.87
N GLN A 593 12.39 1.12 46.05
CA GLN A 593 11.49 0.59 45.03
C GLN A 593 10.41 1.59 44.59
N LEU A 594 9.87 2.39 45.53
CA LEU A 594 8.92 3.47 45.24
C LEU A 594 9.58 4.71 44.62
N SER A 595 10.86 4.97 44.92
CA SER A 595 11.62 6.14 44.47
C SER A 595 12.38 5.92 43.16
N HIS A 596 12.45 4.67 42.67
CA HIS A 596 13.06 4.30 41.40
C HIS A 596 12.59 5.19 40.24
N ARG A 597 13.49 6.04 39.74
CA ARG A 597 13.24 6.93 38.60
C ARG A 597 13.25 6.23 37.24
N ILE A 598 13.85 5.04 37.17
CA ILE A 598 13.98 4.21 35.98
C ILE A 598 13.12 2.96 36.18
N GLY A 599 12.52 2.46 35.11
CA GLY A 599 11.78 1.20 35.16
C GLY A 599 12.69 -0.01 35.41
N THR A 600 12.10 -1.14 35.78
CA THR A 600 12.83 -2.40 35.99
C THR A 600 12.35 -3.51 35.06
N LEU A 601 13.18 -4.55 34.93
CA LEU A 601 12.81 -5.79 34.27
C LEU A 601 12.15 -6.72 35.30
N LYS A 602 10.95 -7.23 34.99
CA LYS A 602 10.18 -8.17 35.81
C LYS A 602 9.71 -9.35 34.96
N ILE A 603 9.46 -10.49 35.59
CA ILE A 603 8.83 -11.63 34.93
C ILE A 603 7.32 -11.37 34.88
N ALA A 604 6.77 -11.32 33.67
CA ALA A 604 5.34 -11.14 33.45
C ALA A 604 4.57 -12.48 33.63
N GLY A 605 3.24 -12.42 33.68
CA GLY A 605 2.37 -13.60 33.86
C GLY A 605 2.34 -14.59 32.68
N ASP A 606 3.20 -14.41 31.68
CA ASP A 606 3.50 -15.32 30.57
C ASP A 606 4.88 -16.01 30.73
N GLY A 607 5.65 -15.68 31.77
CA GLY A 607 7.00 -16.19 32.01
C GLY A 607 8.09 -15.47 31.22
N HIS A 608 7.78 -14.40 30.48
CA HIS A 608 8.79 -13.61 29.76
C HIS A 608 9.21 -12.35 30.52
N LEU A 609 10.46 -11.95 30.33
CA LEU A 609 11.04 -10.77 30.97
C LEU A 609 10.60 -9.49 30.24
N ARG A 610 9.77 -8.68 30.90
CA ARG A 610 9.23 -7.41 30.37
C ARG A 610 9.74 -6.21 31.16
N PHE A 611 9.80 -5.06 30.50
CA PHE A 611 10.16 -3.79 31.10
C PHE A 611 8.93 -3.01 31.55
N TYR A 612 8.92 -2.60 32.82
CA TYR A 612 7.89 -1.73 33.37
C TYR A 612 8.51 -0.42 33.84
N GLY A 613 8.19 0.67 33.13
CA GLY A 613 8.59 2.02 33.50
C GLY A 613 8.14 2.39 34.92
N ALA A 614 8.91 3.25 35.60
CA ALA A 614 8.70 3.65 37.01
C ALA A 614 7.26 4.05 37.37
N THR A 615 6.52 4.66 36.43
CA THR A 615 5.12 5.08 36.62
C THR A 615 4.09 3.94 36.56
N SER A 616 4.53 2.69 36.33
CA SER A 616 3.68 1.49 36.28
C SER A 616 3.65 0.79 37.63
N ASN A 617 2.47 0.42 38.12
CA ASN A 617 2.34 -0.42 39.32
C ASN A 617 2.95 -1.82 39.13
N LEU A 618 3.16 -2.26 37.89
CA LEU A 618 3.85 -3.51 37.55
C LEU A 618 5.38 -3.43 37.76
N ASN A 619 5.94 -2.23 37.98
CA ASN A 619 7.34 -2.07 38.39
C ASN A 619 7.57 -2.54 39.84
N LEU A 620 6.53 -2.49 40.68
CA LEU A 620 6.59 -2.72 42.13
C LEU A 620 6.22 -4.14 42.55
N VAL A 621 5.73 -4.98 41.64
CA VAL A 621 5.19 -6.32 41.95
C VAL A 621 5.65 -7.33 40.91
N ASP A 622 6.23 -8.44 41.35
CA ASP A 622 6.44 -9.58 40.44
C ASP A 622 5.10 -10.28 40.16
N VAL A 623 4.71 -10.31 38.89
CA VAL A 623 3.40 -10.83 38.47
C VAL A 623 3.37 -12.36 38.62
N SER A 624 4.51 -13.04 38.50
CA SER A 624 4.60 -14.49 38.69
C SER A 624 4.29 -14.90 40.14
N ALA A 625 4.73 -14.10 41.12
CA ALA A 625 4.49 -14.36 42.55
C ALA A 625 3.03 -14.15 42.96
N THR A 626 2.27 -13.32 42.24
CA THR A 626 0.87 -12.99 42.56
C THR A 626 -0.16 -13.74 41.72
N GLN A 627 0.23 -14.39 40.62
CA GLN A 627 -0.68 -15.07 39.68
C GLN A 627 -0.45 -16.59 39.56
N GLN A 628 -0.47 -17.31 40.68
CA GLN A 628 -0.78 -18.76 40.67
C GLN A 628 -2.22 -19.10 40.23
N ARG A 629 -2.96 -18.14 39.66
CA ARG A 629 -4.22 -18.38 38.95
C ARG A 629 -3.92 -18.60 37.47
N GLN A 630 -3.94 -19.87 37.08
CA GLN A 630 -3.86 -20.39 35.71
C GLN A 630 -4.50 -19.42 34.67
N ARG A 631 -3.78 -19.07 33.61
CA ARG A 631 -4.38 -18.73 32.30
C ARG A 631 -4.84 -20.06 31.67
N PRO A 632 -6.13 -20.37 31.54
CA PRO A 632 -6.55 -21.71 31.06
C PRO A 632 -6.48 -21.87 29.53
N ASP A 633 -6.56 -20.76 28.78
CA ASP A 633 -6.75 -20.73 27.32
C ASP A 633 -5.74 -19.80 26.60
N ALA A 634 -4.47 -19.80 27.02
CA ALA A 634 -3.43 -19.06 26.30
C ALA A 634 -2.98 -19.84 25.05
N ARG A 635 -3.36 -19.37 23.86
CA ARG A 635 -2.96 -19.98 22.58
C ARG A 635 -1.44 -19.95 22.42
N THR A 636 -0.86 -20.97 21.80
CA THR A 636 0.58 -21.07 21.53
C THR A 636 0.86 -21.57 20.12
N VAL A 637 1.95 -21.11 19.51
CA VAL A 637 2.33 -21.53 18.15
C VAL A 637 2.53 -23.05 18.06
N ARG A 638 3.05 -23.68 19.12
CA ARG A 638 3.30 -25.13 19.20
C ARG A 638 2.01 -25.99 19.19
N HIS A 639 0.92 -25.50 19.78
CA HIS A 639 -0.34 -26.25 19.90
C HIS A 639 -1.38 -25.81 18.85
N ASP A 640 -1.65 -24.51 18.74
CA ASP A 640 -2.70 -23.94 17.88
C ASP A 640 -2.23 -23.64 16.45
N GLY A 641 -0.91 -23.46 16.26
CA GLY A 641 -0.33 -22.93 15.03
C GLY A 641 -0.65 -23.77 13.81
N GLN A 642 -0.44 -25.08 13.88
CA GLN A 642 -0.69 -25.99 12.76
C GLN A 642 -2.17 -25.98 12.31
N ASP A 643 -3.13 -25.79 13.23
CA ASP A 643 -4.55 -25.75 12.87
C ASP A 643 -4.97 -24.43 12.22
N ILE A 644 -4.44 -23.29 12.66
CA ILE A 644 -4.63 -22.03 11.93
C ILE A 644 -4.01 -22.12 10.52
N LEU A 645 -2.83 -22.75 10.39
CA LEU A 645 -2.22 -23.00 9.08
C LEU A 645 -3.04 -23.98 8.22
N ASN A 646 -3.66 -25.00 8.81
CA ASN A 646 -4.57 -25.94 8.14
C ASN A 646 -5.81 -25.19 7.60
N HIS A 647 -6.48 -24.39 8.44
CA HIS A 647 -7.63 -23.58 8.05
C HIS A 647 -7.32 -22.61 6.89
N LEU A 648 -6.14 -21.98 6.92
CA LEU A 648 -5.66 -21.08 5.86
C LEU A 648 -5.05 -21.81 4.64
N ARG A 649 -5.07 -23.15 4.63
CA ARG A 649 -4.55 -24.03 3.56
C ARG A 649 -3.06 -23.84 3.25
N VAL A 650 -2.28 -23.44 4.25
CA VAL A 650 -0.81 -23.26 4.19
C VAL A 650 -0.06 -24.19 5.16
N GLY A 651 -0.77 -25.00 5.94
CA GLY A 651 -0.24 -26.03 6.86
C GLY A 651 0.40 -27.25 6.19
N GLN A 652 0.80 -27.14 4.92
CA GLN A 652 1.54 -28.19 4.22
C GLN A 652 2.89 -28.43 4.94
N PRO A 653 3.34 -29.70 5.12
CA PRO A 653 4.64 -29.99 5.69
C PRO A 653 5.73 -29.50 4.74
N VAL A 654 6.71 -28.77 5.29
CA VAL A 654 7.86 -28.26 4.55
C VAL A 654 9.00 -29.26 4.67
N ASP A 655 9.67 -29.57 3.56
CA ASP A 655 10.87 -30.39 3.57
C ASP A 655 12.00 -29.66 4.33
N GLN A 656 12.63 -30.34 5.29
CA GLN A 656 13.65 -29.73 6.14
C GLN A 656 14.86 -29.26 5.32
N ALA A 657 15.28 -30.00 4.30
CA ALA A 657 16.40 -29.60 3.44
C ALA A 657 16.09 -28.34 2.61
N LEU A 658 14.81 -28.11 2.26
CA LEU A 658 14.36 -26.85 1.70
C LEU A 658 14.35 -25.71 2.74
N GLU A 659 13.82 -25.95 3.94
CA GLU A 659 13.83 -24.93 5.00
C GLU A 659 15.26 -24.48 5.32
N ASP A 660 16.18 -25.42 5.57
CA ASP A 660 17.59 -25.15 5.83
C ASP A 660 18.24 -24.36 4.69
N HIS A 661 17.95 -24.70 3.44
CA HIS A 661 18.45 -23.96 2.27
C HIS A 661 17.97 -22.50 2.24
N LEU A 662 16.69 -22.25 2.55
CA LEU A 662 16.11 -20.91 2.54
C LEU A 662 16.56 -20.06 3.74
N VAL A 663 16.70 -20.68 4.91
CA VAL A 663 17.30 -20.08 6.11
C VAL A 663 18.75 -19.66 5.84
N GLU A 664 19.55 -20.51 5.19
CA GLU A 664 20.93 -20.19 4.84
C GLU A 664 21.03 -19.07 3.80
N LEU A 665 20.12 -19.03 2.81
CA LEU A 665 20.01 -17.90 1.88
C LEU A 665 19.68 -16.58 2.59
N TYR A 666 18.78 -16.59 3.57
CA TYR A 666 18.49 -15.43 4.40
C TYR A 666 19.74 -14.98 5.20
N PHE A 667 20.41 -15.91 5.89
CA PHE A 667 21.61 -15.61 6.69
C PHE A 667 22.79 -15.12 5.85
N THR A 668 22.90 -15.56 4.60
CA THR A 668 23.97 -15.16 3.69
C THR A 668 23.74 -13.77 3.09
N TRP A 669 22.52 -13.47 2.63
CA TRP A 669 22.27 -12.35 1.71
C TRP A 669 21.41 -11.22 2.28
N GLN A 670 20.52 -11.51 3.24
CA GLN A 670 19.70 -10.47 3.89
C GLN A 670 20.29 -10.07 5.25
N ASN A 671 20.51 -11.04 6.15
CA ASN A 671 20.85 -10.78 7.55
C ASN A 671 22.12 -9.92 7.75
N PRO A 672 23.24 -10.07 7.01
CA PRO A 672 24.47 -9.30 7.30
C PRO A 672 24.32 -7.78 7.11
N SER A 673 23.29 -7.33 6.38
CA SER A 673 23.01 -5.92 6.12
C SER A 673 22.08 -5.26 7.14
N THR A 674 21.20 -6.03 7.80
CA THR A 674 20.24 -5.52 8.81
C THR A 674 20.56 -6.01 10.23
N TYR A 675 21.40 -7.05 10.33
CA TYR A 675 21.82 -7.85 11.48
C TYR A 675 20.90 -7.78 12.70
N VAL A 676 19.85 -8.61 12.68
CA VAL A 676 18.83 -8.69 13.73
C VAL A 676 18.73 -10.09 14.35
N VAL A 677 19.14 -11.14 13.63
CA VAL A 677 19.20 -12.53 14.11
C VAL A 677 20.65 -12.95 14.27
N ASP A 678 21.05 -13.43 15.45
CA ASP A 678 22.29 -14.19 15.56
C ASP A 678 22.11 -15.63 15.06
N LYS A 679 23.06 -16.11 14.26
CA LYS A 679 22.95 -17.41 13.60
C LYS A 679 23.20 -18.58 14.56
N GLU A 680 24.12 -18.44 15.50
CA GLU A 680 24.47 -19.51 16.44
C GLU A 680 23.31 -19.72 17.42
N MET A 681 22.84 -18.65 18.06
CA MET A 681 21.70 -18.72 18.98
C MET A 681 20.44 -19.26 18.29
N PHE A 682 20.10 -18.77 17.10
CA PHE A 682 18.94 -19.26 16.35
C PHE A 682 19.03 -20.77 16.05
N MET A 683 20.20 -21.26 15.64
CA MET A 683 20.38 -22.69 15.33
C MET A 683 20.30 -23.56 16.59
N THR A 684 20.88 -23.13 17.71
CA THR A 684 20.78 -23.81 19.00
C THR A 684 19.33 -23.83 19.50
N ALA A 685 18.65 -22.69 19.49
CA ALA A 685 17.25 -22.54 19.89
C ALA A 685 16.31 -23.39 19.01
N ARG A 686 16.51 -23.41 17.69
CA ARG A 686 15.78 -24.27 16.75
C ARG A 686 15.98 -25.76 17.02
N SER A 687 17.20 -26.17 17.37
CA SER A 687 17.52 -27.55 17.74
C SER A 687 16.73 -27.98 18.98
N ARG A 688 16.79 -27.17 20.05
CA ARG A 688 16.09 -27.44 21.31
C ARG A 688 14.57 -27.50 21.14
N TRP A 689 14.00 -26.56 20.41
CA TRP A 689 12.56 -26.50 20.15
C TRP A 689 12.02 -27.75 19.43
N ARG A 690 12.84 -28.34 18.54
CA ARG A 690 12.52 -29.53 17.73
C ARG A 690 12.79 -30.84 18.43
N ASN A 691 13.93 -30.96 19.12
CA ASN A 691 14.41 -32.24 19.65
C ASN A 691 14.04 -32.43 21.13
N ASP A 692 14.14 -31.36 21.91
CA ASP A 692 14.02 -31.37 23.37
C ASP A 692 12.66 -30.83 23.85
N LEU A 693 11.85 -30.30 22.92
CA LEU A 693 10.55 -29.63 23.14
C LEU A 693 10.64 -28.37 24.04
N ASP A 694 11.84 -27.80 24.17
CA ASP A 694 12.15 -26.60 24.97
C ASP A 694 11.77 -25.32 24.19
N ASP A 695 10.84 -24.53 24.75
CA ASP A 695 10.36 -23.28 24.15
C ASP A 695 11.22 -22.09 24.63
N THR A 696 12.06 -21.59 23.72
CA THR A 696 13.05 -20.53 24.02
C THR A 696 12.72 -19.22 23.30
N PRO A 697 13.00 -18.03 23.88
CA PRO A 697 12.62 -16.75 23.29
C PRO A 697 13.42 -16.35 22.03
N PHE A 698 14.39 -17.18 21.59
CA PHE A 698 15.28 -16.92 20.44
C PHE A 698 14.97 -17.79 19.20
N TYR A 699 13.94 -18.62 19.27
CA TYR A 699 13.40 -19.32 18.11
C TYR A 699 11.88 -19.25 18.12
N SER A 700 11.29 -19.08 16.94
CA SER A 700 9.90 -19.48 16.73
C SER A 700 9.67 -19.91 15.28
N GLU A 701 8.53 -20.56 15.04
CA GLU A 701 8.09 -20.81 13.67
C GLU A 701 7.72 -19.50 12.93
N VAL A 702 7.26 -18.44 13.63
CA VAL A 702 7.01 -17.14 12.99
C VAL A 702 8.30 -16.59 12.40
N LEU A 703 9.38 -16.60 13.19
CA LEU A 703 10.72 -16.20 12.77
C LEU A 703 11.23 -17.05 11.60
N THR A 704 11.14 -18.38 11.72
CA THR A 704 11.63 -19.31 10.68
C THR A 704 10.87 -19.13 9.36
N ASN A 705 9.54 -19.00 9.41
CA ASN A 705 8.74 -18.77 8.21
C ASN A 705 9.00 -17.37 7.61
N ALA A 706 9.27 -16.33 8.44
CA ALA A 706 9.68 -15.02 7.94
C ALA A 706 11.04 -15.06 7.22
N MET A 707 12.02 -15.79 7.79
CA MET A 707 13.33 -16.02 7.17
C MET A 707 13.20 -16.78 5.85
N CYS A 708 12.40 -17.86 5.80
CA CYS A 708 12.14 -18.62 4.58
C CYS A 708 11.39 -17.80 3.51
N ALA A 709 10.52 -16.86 3.90
CA ALA A 709 9.87 -15.96 2.95
C ALA A 709 10.89 -15.08 2.21
N VAL A 710 11.79 -14.41 2.93
CA VAL A 710 12.84 -13.58 2.29
C VAL A 710 13.89 -14.45 1.59
N GLY A 711 14.31 -15.56 2.20
CA GLY A 711 15.24 -16.53 1.60
C GLY A 711 14.75 -17.06 0.25
N SER A 712 13.46 -17.34 0.12
CA SER A 712 12.86 -17.84 -1.13
C SER A 712 12.65 -16.78 -2.21
N ALA A 713 12.73 -15.48 -1.90
CA ALA A 713 12.84 -14.44 -2.93
C ALA A 713 14.19 -14.51 -3.66
N PHE A 714 15.22 -15.10 -3.03
CA PHE A 714 16.50 -15.37 -3.66
C PHE A 714 16.56 -16.73 -4.38
N GLU A 715 15.63 -17.67 -4.11
CA GLU A 715 15.62 -18.97 -4.79
C GLU A 715 14.97 -18.85 -6.19
N ALA A 716 15.66 -19.40 -7.19
CA ALA A 716 15.23 -19.43 -8.58
C ALA A 716 14.71 -20.81 -9.03
N ARG A 717 14.94 -21.86 -8.24
CA ARG A 717 14.38 -23.20 -8.49
C ARG A 717 12.85 -23.19 -8.32
N TYR A 718 12.18 -23.99 -9.16
CA TYR A 718 10.73 -24.12 -9.11
C TYR A 718 10.34 -25.25 -8.16
N HIS A 719 9.61 -24.93 -7.10
CA HIS A 719 9.14 -25.88 -6.08
C HIS A 719 7.66 -26.23 -6.32
N PRO A 720 7.33 -27.26 -7.13
CA PRO A 720 5.95 -27.56 -7.53
C PRO A 720 5.03 -27.89 -6.36
N THR A 721 5.56 -28.40 -5.25
CA THR A 721 4.82 -28.77 -4.04
C THR A 721 4.13 -27.57 -3.38
N PHE A 722 4.79 -26.42 -3.37
CA PHE A 722 4.38 -25.24 -2.58
C PHE A 722 3.91 -24.06 -3.46
N ILE A 723 4.30 -24.02 -4.74
CA ILE A 723 3.93 -22.95 -5.68
C ILE A 723 2.51 -23.19 -6.23
N THR A 724 1.51 -22.85 -5.42
CA THR A 724 0.10 -22.79 -5.80
C THR A 724 -0.23 -21.45 -6.48
N PHE A 725 -0.13 -21.43 -7.82
CA PHE A 725 -0.43 -20.22 -8.60
C PHE A 725 -1.81 -19.63 -8.25
N PRO A 726 -1.93 -18.33 -7.88
CA PRO A 726 -0.99 -17.24 -8.14
C PRO A 726 0.17 -17.04 -7.15
N LYS A 727 0.23 -17.74 -6.01
CA LYS A 727 1.23 -17.50 -4.96
C LYS A 727 2.64 -17.96 -5.38
N SER A 728 3.65 -17.21 -4.94
CA SER A 728 5.07 -17.59 -4.97
C SER A 728 5.44 -18.35 -3.69
N LEU A 729 6.65 -18.95 -3.67
CA LEU A 729 7.19 -19.58 -2.47
C LEU A 729 7.36 -18.57 -1.32
N SER A 730 7.72 -17.33 -1.66
CA SER A 730 7.85 -16.20 -0.73
C SER A 730 6.51 -15.84 -0.06
N GLU A 731 5.42 -15.73 -0.84
CA GLU A 731 4.09 -15.50 -0.28
C GLU A 731 3.54 -16.69 0.51
N PHE A 732 3.89 -17.94 0.15
CA PHE A 732 3.52 -19.12 0.94
C PHE A 732 4.11 -19.06 2.36
N PHE A 733 5.43 -18.86 2.47
CA PHE A 733 6.09 -18.74 3.77
C PHE A 733 5.68 -17.47 4.53
N ALA A 734 5.48 -16.35 3.83
CA ALA A 734 4.98 -15.14 4.47
C ALA A 734 3.57 -15.33 5.02
N ASP A 735 2.66 -15.99 4.29
CA ASP A 735 1.31 -16.30 4.77
C ASP A 735 1.33 -17.22 6.00
N ARG A 736 2.24 -18.21 6.05
CA ARG A 736 2.48 -18.99 7.28
C ARG A 736 2.93 -18.10 8.44
N ALA A 737 3.96 -17.28 8.25
CA ALA A 737 4.49 -16.39 9.28
C ALA A 737 3.43 -15.40 9.81
N LYS A 738 2.69 -14.73 8.91
CA LYS A 738 1.62 -13.79 9.26
C LYS A 738 0.47 -14.47 10.03
N ALA A 739 0.18 -15.74 9.74
CA ALA A 739 -0.86 -16.50 10.44
C ALA A 739 -0.45 -16.92 11.85
N LEU A 740 0.80 -17.38 12.01
CA LEU A 740 1.35 -17.77 13.32
C LEU A 740 1.61 -16.55 14.23
N LEU A 741 1.96 -15.40 13.65
CA LEU A 741 2.16 -14.13 14.37
C LEU A 741 0.89 -13.70 15.14
N GLU A 742 -0.30 -13.98 14.61
CA GLU A 742 -1.59 -13.69 15.26
C GLU A 742 -1.84 -14.54 16.52
N ILE A 743 -1.06 -15.62 16.73
CA ILE A 743 -1.00 -16.36 18.00
C ILE A 743 0.15 -15.83 18.86
N GLU A 744 1.33 -15.65 18.27
CA GLU A 744 2.55 -15.24 19.00
C GLU A 744 2.42 -13.85 19.66
N LEU A 745 1.56 -12.97 19.13
CA LEU A 745 1.24 -11.68 19.75
C LEU A 745 0.47 -11.79 21.09
N ASP A 746 -0.09 -12.95 21.45
CA ASP A 746 -0.64 -13.19 22.80
C ASP A 746 0.47 -13.30 23.87
N SER A 747 1.70 -13.61 23.46
CA SER A 747 2.90 -13.80 24.31
C SER A 747 4.20 -13.54 23.52
N PRO A 748 4.48 -12.29 23.12
CA PRO A 748 5.60 -11.96 22.23
C PRO A 748 6.98 -12.14 22.90
N CYS A 749 7.97 -12.53 22.12
CA CYS A 749 9.35 -12.76 22.56
C CYS A 749 10.39 -12.13 21.61
N VAL A 750 11.69 -12.38 21.83
CA VAL A 750 12.77 -11.79 21.00
C VAL A 750 12.68 -12.30 19.55
N ALA A 751 12.28 -13.55 19.34
CA ALA A 751 11.99 -14.09 18.01
C ALA A 751 10.84 -13.33 17.31
N THR A 752 9.84 -12.85 18.04
CA THR A 752 8.75 -12.00 17.49
C THR A 752 9.28 -10.65 17.00
N VAL A 753 10.14 -9.99 17.79
CA VAL A 753 10.80 -8.73 17.42
C VAL A 753 11.60 -8.91 16.13
N GLN A 754 12.39 -9.99 16.04
CA GLN A 754 13.19 -10.37 14.88
C GLN A 754 12.31 -10.68 13.65
N ALA A 755 11.26 -11.48 13.83
CA ALA A 755 10.34 -11.85 12.76
C ALA A 755 9.62 -10.64 12.16
N LEU A 756 9.21 -9.69 13.00
CA LEU A 756 8.58 -8.43 12.56
C LEU A 756 9.54 -7.56 11.71
N VAL A 757 10.84 -7.50 12.03
CA VAL A 757 11.83 -6.84 11.15
C VAL A 757 11.87 -7.52 9.79
N ILE A 758 11.96 -8.84 9.75
CA ILE A 758 12.11 -9.62 8.50
C ILE A 758 10.83 -9.54 7.66
N LEU A 759 9.65 -9.64 8.29
CA LEU A 759 8.36 -9.43 7.65
C LEU A 759 8.20 -7.99 7.14
N SER A 760 8.75 -6.98 7.83
CA SER A 760 8.75 -5.60 7.31
C SER A 760 9.43 -5.54 5.94
N CYS A 761 10.62 -6.16 5.82
CA CYS A 761 11.39 -6.24 4.59
C CYS A 761 10.63 -6.99 3.48
N HIS A 762 10.01 -8.13 3.80
CA HIS A 762 9.19 -8.89 2.83
C HIS A 762 8.02 -8.04 2.29
N GLU A 763 7.23 -7.42 3.17
CA GLU A 763 6.05 -6.66 2.74
C GLU A 763 6.44 -5.40 1.94
N GLY A 764 7.58 -4.78 2.25
CA GLY A 764 8.16 -3.72 1.42
C GLY A 764 8.66 -4.20 0.05
N ALA A 765 9.28 -5.38 -0.03
CA ALA A 765 9.69 -6.00 -1.30
C ALA A 765 8.49 -6.31 -2.20
N SER A 766 7.35 -6.68 -1.60
CA SER A 766 6.10 -7.06 -2.29
C SER A 766 5.11 -5.91 -2.47
N ASN A 767 5.57 -4.65 -2.50
CA ASN A 767 4.78 -3.41 -2.73
C ASN A 767 3.67 -3.13 -1.69
N ARG A 768 3.82 -3.62 -0.45
CA ARG A 768 2.85 -3.44 0.66
C ARG A 768 3.43 -2.54 1.76
N ASP A 769 3.99 -1.40 1.33
CA ASP A 769 4.80 -0.48 2.14
C ASP A 769 4.14 -0.07 3.47
N ALA A 770 2.83 0.12 3.48
CA ALA A 770 2.07 0.49 4.67
C ALA A 770 2.12 -0.59 5.77
N ARG A 771 2.12 -1.88 5.40
CA ARG A 771 2.29 -2.98 6.36
C ARG A 771 3.76 -3.15 6.75
N GLY A 772 4.69 -2.92 5.82
CA GLY A 772 6.13 -2.90 6.13
C GLY A 772 6.45 -1.95 7.28
N TRP A 773 6.04 -0.68 7.16
CA TRP A 773 6.20 0.33 8.20
C TRP A 773 5.42 0.04 9.50
N LEU A 774 4.24 -0.60 9.43
CA LEU A 774 3.54 -1.03 10.65
C LEU A 774 4.34 -2.10 11.40
N TYR A 775 4.94 -3.06 10.68
CA TYR A 775 5.72 -4.14 11.27
C TYR A 775 7.07 -3.67 11.82
N SER A 776 7.75 -2.70 11.21
CA SER A 776 8.95 -2.09 11.82
C SER A 776 8.62 -1.37 13.12
N GLY A 777 7.55 -0.56 13.13
CA GLY A 777 7.10 0.12 14.34
C GLY A 777 6.58 -0.83 15.42
N MET A 778 5.99 -1.98 15.06
CA MET A 778 5.64 -3.04 16.02
C MET A 778 6.89 -3.69 16.61
N SER A 779 7.88 -4.03 15.79
CA SER A 779 9.17 -4.57 16.25
C SER A 779 9.84 -3.61 17.24
N MET A 780 9.93 -2.32 16.91
CA MET A 780 10.56 -1.33 17.77
C MET A 780 9.82 -1.18 19.11
N ARG A 781 8.48 -1.14 19.11
CA ARG A 781 7.69 -1.08 20.35
C ARG A 781 7.85 -2.33 21.22
N LEU A 782 7.87 -3.53 20.63
CA LEU A 782 8.10 -4.77 21.37
C LEU A 782 9.56 -4.89 21.86
N ALA A 783 10.53 -4.28 21.19
CA ALA A 783 11.90 -4.18 21.70
C ALA A 783 12.00 -3.28 22.96
N PHE A 784 11.10 -2.31 23.12
CA PHE A 784 10.94 -1.59 24.39
C PHE A 784 10.23 -2.43 25.45
N ASP A 785 9.09 -3.07 25.12
CA ASP A 785 8.35 -3.96 26.03
C ASP A 785 9.19 -5.11 26.60
N LEU A 786 10.07 -5.71 25.80
CA LEU A 786 10.99 -6.79 26.19
C LEU A 786 12.35 -6.31 26.74
N GLY A 787 12.50 -5.00 26.99
CA GLY A 787 13.70 -4.45 27.64
C GLY A 787 14.97 -4.44 26.80
N LEU A 788 14.90 -4.69 25.50
CA LEU A 788 16.09 -4.86 24.63
C LEU A 788 16.90 -3.56 24.43
N HIS A 789 16.32 -2.43 24.83
CA HIS A 789 16.91 -1.09 24.84
C HIS A 789 17.84 -0.82 26.04
N LEU A 790 17.85 -1.73 27.03
CA LEU A 790 18.62 -1.57 28.27
C LEU A 790 20.00 -2.23 28.19
N ASP A 791 20.97 -1.69 28.92
CA ASP A 791 22.21 -2.42 29.19
C ASP A 791 21.94 -3.62 30.11
N MET A 792 22.31 -4.80 29.63
CA MET A 792 22.13 -6.07 30.33
C MET A 792 23.36 -6.41 31.21
N THR A 793 24.44 -5.63 31.16
CA THR A 793 25.69 -5.89 31.90
C THR A 793 25.46 -6.17 33.40
N PRO A 794 24.68 -5.38 34.17
CA PRO A 794 24.45 -5.67 35.60
C PRO A 794 23.73 -7.01 35.85
N TYR A 795 22.82 -7.40 34.95
CA TYR A 795 22.12 -8.67 35.01
C TYR A 795 23.04 -9.85 34.67
N VAL A 796 24.04 -9.64 33.79
CA VAL A 796 25.10 -10.63 33.49
C VAL A 796 26.03 -10.83 34.68
N GLU A 797 26.45 -9.74 35.32
CA GLU A 797 27.33 -9.77 36.51
C GLU A 797 26.64 -10.44 37.71
N LYS A 798 25.33 -10.21 37.89
CA LYS A 798 24.49 -10.89 38.88
C LYS A 798 24.17 -12.35 38.54
N GLY A 799 24.38 -12.77 37.29
CA GLY A 799 24.09 -14.13 36.80
C GLY A 799 22.62 -14.39 36.43
N ASP A 800 21.78 -13.36 36.39
CA ASP A 800 20.36 -13.46 35.99
C ASP A 800 20.20 -13.79 34.49
N ILE A 801 21.20 -13.42 33.66
CA ILE A 801 21.22 -13.63 32.21
C ILE A 801 22.63 -13.99 31.73
N SER A 802 22.75 -14.83 30.70
CA SER A 802 24.08 -15.15 30.14
C SER A 802 24.62 -14.02 29.25
N ALA A 803 25.94 -13.84 29.22
CA ALA A 803 26.60 -12.85 28.35
C ALA A 803 26.29 -13.05 26.85
N PHE A 804 26.10 -14.30 26.40
CA PHE A 804 25.70 -14.59 25.02
C PHE A 804 24.23 -14.22 24.75
N GLU A 805 23.34 -14.37 25.73
CA GLU A 805 21.96 -13.91 25.60
C GLU A 805 21.86 -12.39 25.55
N ALA A 806 22.61 -11.68 26.41
CA ALA A 806 22.72 -10.23 26.39
C ALA A 806 23.18 -9.70 25.02
N ASP A 807 24.17 -10.35 24.41
CA ASP A 807 24.63 -10.06 23.05
C ASP A 807 23.52 -10.21 21.99
N VAL A 808 22.73 -11.30 22.05
CA VAL A 808 21.61 -11.51 21.11
C VAL A 808 20.48 -10.50 21.31
N ARG A 809 20.18 -10.10 22.55
CA ARG A 809 19.19 -9.04 22.85
C ARG A 809 19.64 -7.70 22.28
N ARG A 810 20.92 -7.35 22.44
CA ARG A 810 21.59 -6.18 21.82
C ARG A 810 21.51 -6.22 20.29
N ILE A 811 21.80 -7.35 19.66
CA ILE A 811 21.71 -7.52 18.19
C ILE A 811 20.26 -7.30 17.71
N ALA A 812 19.27 -7.92 18.39
CA ALA A 812 17.87 -7.76 18.04
C ALA A 812 17.39 -6.30 18.15
N PHE A 813 17.83 -5.57 19.19
CA PHE A 813 17.52 -4.14 19.33
C PHE A 813 18.11 -3.29 18.20
N TRP A 814 19.42 -3.36 17.96
CA TRP A 814 20.08 -2.51 16.97
C TRP A 814 19.66 -2.83 15.52
N GLY A 815 19.32 -4.08 15.23
CA GLY A 815 18.69 -4.46 13.96
C GLY A 815 17.27 -3.90 13.80
N SER A 816 16.46 -3.88 14.87
CA SER A 816 15.13 -3.26 14.88
C SER A 816 15.20 -1.74 14.72
N TYR A 817 16.09 -1.08 15.49
CA TYR A 817 16.39 0.36 15.38
C TYR A 817 16.79 0.75 13.94
N THR A 818 17.72 0.01 13.34
CA THR A 818 18.20 0.25 11.97
C THR A 818 17.08 0.06 10.94
N ALA A 819 16.19 -0.92 11.13
CA ALA A 819 15.06 -1.17 10.25
C ALA A 819 13.99 -0.07 10.34
N ASP A 820 13.63 0.40 11.54
CA ASP A 820 12.62 1.46 11.68
C ASP A 820 13.13 2.82 11.18
N HIS A 821 14.41 3.15 11.36
CA HIS A 821 15.00 4.35 10.78
C HIS A 821 15.06 4.29 9.24
N PHE A 822 15.40 3.13 8.67
CA PHE A 822 15.27 2.93 7.22
C PHE A 822 13.82 3.12 6.75
N TRP A 823 12.83 2.56 7.46
CA TRP A 823 11.41 2.66 7.10
C TRP A 823 10.84 4.07 7.23
N GLY A 824 11.18 4.77 8.30
CA GLY A 824 10.87 6.18 8.50
C GLY A 824 11.40 7.03 7.34
N PHE A 825 12.70 6.88 7.03
CA PHE A 825 13.31 7.65 5.96
C PHE A 825 12.76 7.29 4.57
N TYR A 826 12.62 5.99 4.25
CA TYR A 826 12.13 5.50 2.96
C TYR A 826 10.75 6.07 2.61
N LEU A 827 9.87 6.25 3.60
CA LEU A 827 8.52 6.79 3.42
C LEU A 827 8.39 8.29 3.71
N GLY A 828 9.47 8.99 4.08
CA GLY A 828 9.44 10.41 4.45
C GLY A 828 8.63 10.69 5.72
N ARG A 829 8.79 9.85 6.76
CA ARG A 829 8.04 9.88 8.03
C ARG A 829 8.98 10.16 9.21
N PRO A 830 8.50 10.80 10.29
CA PRO A 830 9.30 11.00 11.49
C PRO A 830 9.68 9.69 12.16
N PHE A 831 10.93 9.60 12.61
CA PHE A 831 11.36 8.66 13.64
C PHE A 831 10.66 9.00 14.96
N ARG A 832 10.38 8.01 15.81
CA ARG A 832 9.69 8.20 17.11
C ARG A 832 10.34 7.47 18.29
N THR A 833 11.62 7.13 18.17
CA THR A 833 12.42 6.58 19.27
C THR A 833 13.08 7.72 20.03
N ASN A 834 12.92 7.76 21.35
CA ASN A 834 13.65 8.69 22.20
C ASN A 834 15.07 8.14 22.44
N ALA A 835 16.10 8.86 22.00
CA ALA A 835 17.49 8.43 22.17
C ALA A 835 17.94 8.42 23.64
N GLY A 836 17.30 9.20 24.52
CA GLY A 836 17.62 9.23 25.95
C GLY A 836 17.22 7.97 26.73
N ASP A 837 16.33 7.16 26.17
CA ASP A 837 15.88 5.90 26.80
C ASP A 837 16.77 4.70 26.41
N ILE A 838 17.73 4.87 25.49
CA ILE A 838 18.58 3.79 24.98
C ILE A 838 19.88 3.73 25.79
N THR A 839 20.00 2.73 26.68
CA THR A 839 21.24 2.48 27.44
C THR A 839 22.05 1.30 26.90
N VAL A 840 21.44 0.41 26.11
CA VAL A 840 22.12 -0.75 25.52
C VAL A 840 23.33 -0.33 24.66
N PRO A 841 24.53 -0.87 24.90
CA PRO A 841 25.71 -0.53 24.10
C PRO A 841 25.53 -0.92 22.63
N LYS A 842 26.14 -0.13 21.73
CA LYS A 842 26.19 -0.42 20.29
C LYS A 842 26.91 -1.75 20.01
N PRO A 843 26.68 -2.43 18.86
CA PRO A 843 27.46 -3.60 18.47
C PRO A 843 28.96 -3.31 18.45
N ALA A 844 29.78 -4.30 18.80
CA ALA A 844 31.22 -4.14 19.00
C ALA A 844 31.61 -2.92 19.89
N SER A 845 30.94 -2.76 21.04
CA SER A 845 31.43 -1.89 22.15
C SER A 845 31.97 -2.78 23.27
N ASP A 846 33.27 -3.03 23.25
CA ASP A 846 34.16 -3.51 24.34
C ASP A 846 33.83 -4.83 25.10
N LEU A 847 32.61 -5.33 25.03
CA LEU A 847 32.16 -6.62 25.58
C LEU A 847 32.51 -7.78 24.63
N GLY A 848 33.78 -8.16 24.66
CA GLY A 848 34.32 -9.32 23.96
C GLY A 848 35.05 -9.00 22.65
N ALA A 849 35.95 -9.91 22.24
CA ALA A 849 36.59 -9.83 20.94
C ALA A 849 35.53 -9.95 19.84
N ALA A 850 35.50 -8.99 18.90
CA ALA A 850 34.53 -8.97 17.80
C ALA A 850 34.46 -10.33 17.09
N LYS A 851 33.26 -10.89 16.95
CA LYS A 851 33.05 -12.24 16.39
C LYS A 851 33.28 -12.26 14.88
N GLU A 852 34.55 -12.23 14.47
CA GLU A 852 34.97 -12.30 13.07
C GLU A 852 34.76 -13.70 12.50
N SER A 853 33.56 -13.94 11.96
CA SER A 853 33.26 -15.15 11.19
C SER A 853 33.90 -15.10 9.78
N ILE A 854 33.81 -16.21 9.06
CA ILE A 854 34.07 -16.24 7.61
C ILE A 854 32.71 -16.30 6.91
N TRP A 855 32.47 -15.36 6.00
CA TRP A 855 31.27 -15.33 5.15
C TRP A 855 31.53 -16.03 3.81
N TYR A 856 30.58 -16.83 3.36
CA TYR A 856 30.63 -17.58 2.10
C TYR A 856 29.42 -17.23 1.22
N PRO A 857 29.57 -17.09 -0.11
CA PRO A 857 28.48 -16.73 -1.01
C PRO A 857 27.56 -17.92 -1.32
N TYR A 858 26.84 -18.41 -0.30
CA TYR A 858 25.94 -19.56 -0.41
C TYR A 858 24.91 -19.42 -1.55
N GLY A 859 24.72 -20.49 -2.32
CA GLY A 859 23.83 -20.48 -3.49
C GLY A 859 24.39 -19.74 -4.72
N LEU A 860 25.68 -19.40 -4.76
CA LEU A 860 26.38 -18.87 -5.92
C LEU A 860 27.46 -19.87 -6.39
N ASP A 861 27.40 -20.30 -7.65
CA ASP A 861 28.51 -21.03 -8.28
C ASP A 861 29.61 -20.02 -8.63
N THR A 862 30.71 -20.03 -7.89
CA THR A 862 31.79 -19.03 -8.02
C THR A 862 33.09 -19.63 -8.53
N LYS A 863 33.57 -19.05 -9.63
CA LYS A 863 34.87 -19.36 -10.25
C LYS A 863 36.04 -18.64 -9.57
N SER A 864 35.78 -17.75 -8.61
CA SER A 864 36.81 -17.02 -7.87
C SER A 864 37.31 -17.87 -6.70
N VAL A 865 38.59 -18.27 -6.76
CA VAL A 865 39.26 -19.05 -5.70
C VAL A 865 39.17 -18.35 -4.35
N VAL A 866 39.23 -17.01 -4.31
CA VAL A 866 39.09 -16.22 -3.08
C VAL A 866 37.70 -16.40 -2.47
N LEU A 867 36.64 -16.35 -3.29
CA LEU A 867 35.26 -16.53 -2.82
C LEU A 867 34.95 -17.97 -2.39
N GLN A 868 35.70 -18.96 -2.86
CA GLN A 868 35.60 -20.36 -2.41
C GLN A 868 36.19 -20.56 -0.99
N HIS A 869 37.22 -19.80 -0.63
CA HIS A 869 37.81 -19.83 0.72
C HIS A 869 37.03 -18.97 1.73
N GLY A 870 36.15 -18.09 1.23
CA GLY A 870 35.33 -17.18 2.03
C GLY A 870 36.04 -15.86 2.36
N LEU A 871 35.29 -14.92 2.94
CA LEU A 871 35.75 -13.57 3.28
C LEU A 871 35.62 -13.32 4.79
N ARG A 872 36.67 -12.75 5.41
CA ARG A 872 36.67 -12.31 6.82
C ARG A 872 35.52 -11.30 7.05
N ASN A 873 34.65 -11.58 8.02
CA ASN A 873 33.36 -10.91 8.19
C ASN A 873 33.26 -10.19 9.56
N PRO A 874 33.69 -8.91 9.66
CA PRO A 874 33.56 -8.10 10.87
C PRO A 874 32.11 -7.56 11.01
N ASN A 875 31.13 -8.47 11.13
CA ASN A 875 29.71 -8.15 10.94
C ASN A 875 29.16 -7.17 11.98
N GLU A 876 29.53 -7.31 13.25
CA GLU A 876 29.17 -6.37 14.31
C GLU A 876 29.70 -4.96 14.04
N LEU A 877 30.94 -4.83 13.58
CA LEU A 877 31.53 -3.53 13.26
C LEU A 877 30.80 -2.86 12.08
N ILE A 878 30.34 -3.63 11.09
CA ILE A 878 29.51 -3.15 9.98
C ILE A 878 28.11 -2.74 10.48
N SER A 879 27.47 -3.56 11.32
CA SER A 879 26.17 -3.25 11.95
C SER A 879 26.21 -1.98 12.79
N ARG A 880 27.27 -1.80 13.60
CA ARG A 880 27.57 -0.56 14.34
C ARG A 880 27.59 0.65 13.41
N GLN A 881 28.23 0.54 12.24
CA GLN A 881 28.30 1.65 11.30
C GLN A 881 26.95 1.98 10.67
N PHE A 882 26.07 1.01 10.41
CA PHE A 882 24.71 1.28 9.97
C PHE A 882 23.91 2.07 11.03
N ALA A 883 24.01 1.70 12.31
CA ALA A 883 23.36 2.43 13.40
C ALA A 883 23.88 3.88 13.51
N VAL A 884 25.21 4.07 13.47
CA VAL A 884 25.85 5.40 13.53
C VAL A 884 25.44 6.29 12.36
N LEU A 885 25.31 5.76 11.13
CA LEU A 885 24.81 6.54 9.99
C LEU A 885 23.37 7.04 10.19
N TRP A 886 22.51 6.27 10.86
CA TRP A 886 21.14 6.70 11.19
C TRP A 886 21.10 7.71 12.34
N GLU A 887 21.99 7.60 13.32
CA GLU A 887 22.15 8.62 14.38
C GLU A 887 22.64 9.96 13.81
N ILE A 888 23.60 9.96 12.89
CA ILE A 888 24.13 11.19 12.28
C ILE A 888 23.03 11.97 11.52
N ILE A 889 22.12 11.29 10.80
CA ILE A 889 21.00 11.96 10.10
C ILE A 889 19.80 12.27 11.03
N LEU A 890 19.72 11.67 12.22
CA LEU A 890 18.60 11.81 13.16
C LEU A 890 18.18 13.27 13.42
N PRO A 891 19.09 14.24 13.69
CA PRO A 891 18.72 15.61 14.03
C PRO A 891 18.01 16.38 12.91
N ILE A 892 18.13 15.93 11.65
CA ILE A 892 17.52 16.61 10.50
C ILE A 892 16.52 15.75 9.72
N GLY A 893 16.43 14.45 9.97
CA GLY A 893 15.67 13.51 9.12
C GLY A 893 14.21 13.92 8.91
N HIS A 894 13.49 14.24 9.99
CA HIS A 894 12.15 14.80 9.89
C HIS A 894 12.15 16.30 9.53
N ILE A 895 13.07 17.08 10.09
CA ILE A 895 13.07 18.55 9.93
C ILE A 895 13.27 18.97 8.47
N LEU A 896 14.18 18.31 7.74
CA LEU A 896 14.52 18.62 6.34
C LEU A 896 13.43 18.25 5.33
N TYR A 897 12.51 17.36 5.69
CA TYR A 897 11.52 16.78 4.76
C TYR A 897 10.06 16.89 5.20
N GLY A 898 9.79 17.16 6.49
CA GLY A 898 8.46 17.18 7.09
C GLY A 898 8.13 18.39 7.97
N CYS A 899 9.03 19.39 8.08
CA CYS A 899 8.78 20.64 8.81
C CYS A 899 8.90 21.87 7.90
N SER A 900 7.99 22.83 8.04
CA SER A 900 8.01 24.13 7.34
C SER A 900 8.56 25.28 8.18
N ASP A 901 8.65 25.09 9.50
CA ASP A 901 8.57 26.19 10.46
C ASP A 901 9.95 26.57 11.04
N ILE A 902 10.98 25.77 10.71
CA ILE A 902 12.38 26.11 10.95
C ILE A 902 12.87 27.20 9.99
N SER A 903 13.71 28.11 10.48
CA SER A 903 14.33 29.12 9.62
C SER A 903 15.28 28.47 8.60
N ARG A 904 15.37 29.08 7.40
CA ARG A 904 16.25 28.61 6.31
C ARG A 904 17.74 28.66 6.68
N HIS A 905 18.11 29.51 7.64
CA HIS A 905 19.48 29.62 8.12
C HIS A 905 19.80 28.49 9.11
N ASP A 906 18.91 28.21 10.04
CA ASP A 906 19.09 27.16 11.05
C ASP A 906 19.01 25.78 10.41
N LEU A 907 18.07 25.56 9.48
CA LEU A 907 18.03 24.35 8.67
C LEU A 907 19.33 24.14 7.86
N GLN A 908 19.92 25.22 7.31
CA GLN A 908 21.21 25.10 6.61
C GLN A 908 22.37 24.82 7.58
N ARG A 909 22.35 25.39 8.78
CA ARG A 909 23.35 25.13 9.82
C ARG A 909 23.30 23.68 10.30
N LEU A 910 22.10 23.15 10.56
CA LEU A 910 21.92 21.74 10.94
C LEU A 910 22.35 20.79 9.79
N CYS A 911 21.97 21.08 8.55
CA CYS A 911 22.44 20.30 7.39
C CYS A 911 23.97 20.38 7.19
N TYR A 912 24.61 21.49 7.56
CA TYR A 912 26.06 21.63 7.51
C TYR A 912 26.73 20.74 8.56
N ASN A 913 26.34 20.85 9.84
CA ASN A 913 26.88 20.02 10.92
C ASN A 913 26.82 18.52 10.56
N VAL A 914 25.63 18.03 10.19
CA VAL A 914 25.41 16.63 9.78
C VAL A 914 26.24 16.23 8.54
N THR A 915 26.58 17.18 7.66
CA THR A 915 27.46 16.91 6.51
C THR A 915 28.92 16.75 6.94
N GLU A 916 29.40 17.58 7.87
CA GLU A 916 30.74 17.43 8.44
C GLU A 916 30.85 16.12 9.25
N ASP A 917 29.82 15.78 10.04
CA ASP A 917 29.75 14.52 10.80
C ASP A 917 29.80 13.28 9.87
N LEU A 918 29.11 13.33 8.72
CA LEU A 918 29.18 12.29 7.69
C LEU A 918 30.58 12.18 7.06
N PHE A 919 31.22 13.31 6.76
CA PHE A 919 32.56 13.32 6.17
C PHE A 919 33.60 12.81 7.18
N ALA A 920 33.54 13.29 8.43
CA ALA A 920 34.37 12.81 9.52
C ALA A 920 34.17 11.31 9.78
N TRP A 921 32.92 10.80 9.73
CA TRP A 921 32.65 9.36 9.80
C TRP A 921 33.36 8.59 8.69
N LYS A 922 33.28 9.04 7.43
CA LYS A 922 33.90 8.36 6.28
C LYS A 922 35.44 8.39 6.36
N GLU A 923 36.02 9.49 6.83
CA GLU A 923 37.46 9.61 7.02
C GLU A 923 37.98 8.73 8.16
N ASN A 924 37.22 8.61 9.26
CA ASN A 924 37.60 7.85 10.46
C ASN A 924 37.14 6.38 10.45
N LEU A 925 36.53 5.89 9.36
CA LEU A 925 36.22 4.47 9.19
C LEU A 925 37.47 3.58 9.42
N PRO A 926 37.35 2.45 10.16
CA PRO A 926 38.42 1.46 10.28
C PRO A 926 38.93 0.97 8.92
N SER A 927 40.24 0.68 8.82
CA SER A 927 40.89 0.34 7.54
C SER A 927 40.35 -0.93 6.87
N ASN A 928 39.86 -1.90 7.65
CA ASN A 928 39.16 -3.09 7.17
C ASN A 928 37.73 -2.81 6.65
N LEU A 929 37.16 -1.63 6.93
CA LEU A 929 35.85 -1.19 6.44
C LEU A 929 35.95 -0.12 5.32
N LYS A 930 37.14 0.38 5.00
CA LYS A 930 37.33 1.26 3.83
C LYS A 930 37.28 0.43 2.55
N ILE A 931 36.57 0.95 1.54
CA ILE A 931 36.62 0.42 0.18
C ILE A 931 37.37 1.42 -0.71
N ASP A 932 38.23 0.88 -1.55
CA ASP A 932 38.70 1.58 -2.74
C ASP A 932 37.64 1.38 -3.85
N LEU A 933 37.38 2.41 -4.65
CA LEU A 933 36.48 2.32 -5.80
C LEU A 933 37.22 2.07 -7.11
N ASP A 934 38.54 2.30 -7.15
CA ASP A 934 39.40 2.04 -8.29
C ASP A 934 39.85 0.55 -8.32
N ASP A 935 39.91 -0.13 -7.16
CA ASP A 935 40.06 -1.60 -7.08
C ASP A 935 38.74 -2.34 -7.28
N GLU A 936 38.43 -2.63 -8.54
CA GLU A 936 37.36 -3.55 -8.92
C GLU A 936 37.77 -5.05 -8.83
N THR A 937 39.02 -5.37 -8.53
CA THR A 937 39.56 -6.74 -8.67
C THR A 937 39.40 -7.59 -7.40
N THR A 938 39.51 -6.99 -6.22
CA THR A 938 39.32 -7.70 -4.94
C THR A 938 37.82 -7.85 -4.61
N PRO A 939 37.30 -9.07 -4.38
CA PRO A 939 35.93 -9.24 -3.91
C PRO A 939 35.74 -8.62 -2.52
N ARG A 940 34.65 -7.85 -2.35
CA ARG A 940 34.30 -7.16 -1.10
C ARG A 940 32.94 -7.68 -0.59
N LEU A 941 32.71 -7.66 0.72
CA LEU A 941 31.48 -8.18 1.34
C LEU A 941 30.23 -7.43 0.82
N PRO A 942 29.13 -8.12 0.45
CA PRO A 942 27.87 -7.51 0.00
C PRO A 942 27.34 -6.39 0.92
N HIS A 943 27.30 -6.64 2.22
CA HIS A 943 26.83 -5.69 3.24
C HIS A 943 27.79 -4.53 3.48
N LEU A 944 29.10 -4.72 3.30
CA LEU A 944 30.07 -3.63 3.33
C LEU A 944 29.90 -2.69 2.14
N LEU A 945 29.68 -3.24 0.94
CA LEU A 945 29.32 -2.43 -0.23
C LEU A 945 27.99 -1.70 0.00
N MET A 946 27.01 -2.34 0.65
CA MET A 946 25.75 -1.69 1.01
C MET A 946 25.91 -0.56 2.03
N LEU A 947 26.82 -0.67 3.01
CA LEU A 947 27.13 0.40 3.97
C LEU A 947 27.61 1.68 3.27
N HIS A 948 28.55 1.55 2.32
CA HIS A 948 29.04 2.69 1.53
C HIS A 948 27.98 3.26 0.59
N MET A 949 27.09 2.42 0.05
CA MET A 949 25.92 2.87 -0.70
C MET A 949 24.93 3.64 0.19
N GLN A 950 24.69 3.19 1.43
CA GLN A 950 23.80 3.86 2.40
C GLN A 950 24.33 5.23 2.80
N TYR A 951 25.64 5.34 3.09
CA TYR A 951 26.31 6.62 3.30
C TYR A 951 26.08 7.59 2.12
N HIS A 952 26.33 7.14 0.88
CA HIS A 952 26.15 7.99 -0.29
C HIS A 952 24.67 8.33 -0.56
N GLN A 953 23.72 7.47 -0.18
CA GLN A 953 22.30 7.78 -0.20
C GLN A 953 21.96 8.93 0.77
N ILE A 954 22.48 8.86 1.99
CA ILE A 954 22.34 9.89 3.02
C ILE A 954 22.94 11.24 2.55
N VAL A 955 24.12 11.23 1.93
CA VAL A 955 24.71 12.45 1.32
C VAL A 955 23.85 13.01 0.19
N ILE A 956 23.20 12.17 -0.63
CA ILE A 956 22.22 12.64 -1.62
C ILE A 956 21.06 13.34 -0.91
N PHE A 957 20.53 12.78 0.18
CA PHE A 957 19.39 13.37 0.88
C PHE A 957 19.71 14.69 1.58
N THR A 958 20.81 14.79 2.33
CA THR A 958 21.25 16.04 3.00
C THR A 958 21.39 17.21 2.01
N HIS A 959 21.79 16.93 0.77
CA HIS A 959 22.06 17.94 -0.26
C HIS A 959 20.90 18.19 -1.25
N ARG A 960 20.03 17.20 -1.52
CA ARG A 960 19.02 17.26 -2.59
C ARG A 960 18.04 18.44 -2.47
N PRO A 961 17.51 18.84 -1.30
CA PRO A 961 16.65 20.02 -1.16
C PRO A 961 17.34 21.33 -1.60
N TRP A 962 18.66 21.42 -1.44
CA TRP A 962 19.47 22.60 -1.73
C TRP A 962 19.86 22.75 -3.21
N VAL A 963 19.59 21.75 -4.06
CA VAL A 963 19.91 21.72 -5.52
C VAL A 963 19.25 22.86 -6.32
N SER A 964 18.17 23.44 -5.82
CA SER A 964 17.47 24.57 -6.44
C SER A 964 17.95 25.92 -5.91
N LYS A 965 18.40 26.80 -6.81
CA LYS A 965 18.84 28.18 -6.51
C LYS A 965 17.78 29.03 -5.79
N ASN A 966 16.49 28.78 -6.06
CA ASN A 966 15.41 29.70 -5.70
C ASN A 966 14.49 29.20 -4.58
N TYR A 967 14.59 27.92 -4.21
CA TYR A 967 13.64 27.23 -3.33
C TYR A 967 13.89 27.55 -1.85
N ILE A 968 14.72 26.79 -1.15
CA ILE A 968 15.05 26.99 0.28
C ILE A 968 16.35 27.79 0.54
N GLN A 969 17.22 27.94 -0.47
CA GLN A 969 18.49 28.69 -0.37
C GLN A 969 18.32 30.07 0.31
N PRO A 970 19.13 30.42 1.34
CA PRO A 970 19.09 31.74 1.96
C PRO A 970 19.44 32.86 0.98
N ARG A 971 18.72 33.99 1.07
CA ARG A 971 18.81 35.07 0.07
C ARG A 971 19.78 36.18 0.46
N SER A 972 19.83 36.58 1.73
CA SER A 972 20.78 37.55 2.30
C SER A 972 20.76 37.47 3.83
N PRO A 973 21.92 37.36 4.52
CA PRO A 973 23.23 37.02 3.95
C PRO A 973 23.18 35.64 3.26
N ARG A 974 24.11 35.38 2.35
CA ARG A 974 24.28 34.02 1.81
C ARG A 974 25.17 33.24 2.77
N GLN A 975 24.76 32.02 3.07
CA GLN A 975 25.46 31.11 3.98
C GLN A 975 25.68 29.77 3.26
N GLY A 976 26.74 29.06 3.65
CA GLY A 976 27.18 27.80 3.03
C GLY A 976 27.64 27.92 1.56
N PRO A 977 28.04 26.79 0.94
CA PRO A 977 28.63 26.76 -0.41
C PRO A 977 27.59 26.80 -1.56
N GLY A 978 26.30 26.86 -1.24
CA GLY A 978 25.21 27.11 -2.19
C GLY A 978 24.86 25.97 -3.16
N TYR A 979 23.90 26.23 -4.04
CA TYR A 979 23.23 25.20 -4.86
C TYR A 979 24.15 24.49 -5.89
N HIS A 980 25.28 25.08 -6.27
CA HIS A 980 26.27 24.42 -7.14
C HIS A 980 27.02 23.31 -6.40
N HIS A 981 27.42 23.54 -5.16
CA HIS A 981 28.01 22.52 -4.30
C HIS A 981 26.99 21.41 -4.00
N ALA A 982 25.75 21.76 -3.64
CA ALA A 982 24.69 20.78 -3.41
C ALA A 982 24.46 19.83 -4.60
N ARG A 983 24.45 20.38 -5.83
CA ARG A 983 24.41 19.56 -7.05
C ARG A 983 25.60 18.62 -7.14
N ARG A 984 26.81 19.14 -6.98
CA ARG A 984 28.04 18.37 -7.06
C ARG A 984 28.03 17.18 -6.09
N MET A 985 27.68 17.40 -4.82
CA MET A 985 27.66 16.34 -3.80
C MET A 985 26.63 15.25 -4.08
N CYS A 986 25.42 15.60 -4.55
CA CYS A 986 24.44 14.60 -5.01
C CYS A 986 24.95 13.80 -6.22
N ILE A 987 25.64 14.46 -7.17
CA ILE A 987 26.13 13.81 -8.41
C ILE A 987 27.28 12.87 -8.11
N GLU A 988 28.33 13.34 -7.42
CA GLU A 988 29.48 12.53 -7.00
C GLU A 988 29.04 11.31 -6.18
N SER A 989 28.06 11.46 -5.29
CA SER A 989 27.51 10.34 -4.52
C SER A 989 26.67 9.36 -5.36
N SER A 990 25.97 9.85 -6.38
CA SER A 990 25.22 8.98 -7.30
C SER A 990 26.15 8.18 -8.21
N THR A 991 27.24 8.81 -8.67
CA THR A 991 28.34 8.14 -9.36
C THR A 991 29.03 7.12 -8.46
N ALA A 992 29.30 7.43 -7.19
CA ALA A 992 29.90 6.49 -6.24
C ALA A 992 29.00 5.25 -6.03
N ILE A 993 27.68 5.43 -5.85
CA ILE A 993 26.73 4.31 -5.80
C ILE A 993 26.80 3.46 -7.08
N ALA A 994 26.80 4.09 -8.26
CA ALA A 994 26.91 3.36 -9.52
C ALA A 994 28.25 2.59 -9.65
N ARG A 995 29.38 3.16 -9.21
CA ARG A 995 30.66 2.45 -9.16
C ARG A 995 30.62 1.25 -8.21
N ILE A 996 29.99 1.39 -7.04
CA ILE A 996 29.80 0.27 -6.10
C ILE A 996 28.91 -0.83 -6.70
N LEU A 997 27.85 -0.49 -7.45
CA LEU A 997 27.06 -1.48 -8.19
C LEU A 997 27.88 -2.23 -9.24
N HIS A 998 28.86 -1.58 -9.88
CA HIS A 998 29.74 -2.26 -10.85
C HIS A 998 30.70 -3.24 -10.17
N ILE A 999 31.32 -2.83 -9.05
CA ILE A 999 32.15 -3.71 -8.21
C ILE A 999 31.32 -4.90 -7.72
N TYR A 1000 30.07 -4.66 -7.29
CA TYR A 1000 29.16 -5.73 -6.87
C TYR A 1000 28.89 -6.74 -8.00
N GLU A 1001 28.47 -6.24 -9.19
CA GLU A 1001 28.15 -7.07 -10.36
C GLU A 1001 29.31 -7.98 -10.79
N LYS A 1002 30.55 -7.49 -10.68
CA LYS A 1002 31.76 -8.19 -11.10
C LYS A 1002 32.06 -9.44 -10.27
N HIS A 1003 31.53 -9.53 -9.05
CA HIS A 1003 31.74 -10.64 -8.11
C HIS A 1003 30.44 -11.40 -7.75
N TYR A 1004 29.26 -10.76 -7.90
CA TYR A 1004 27.95 -11.30 -7.47
C TYR A 1004 26.81 -10.85 -8.42
N THR A 1005 25.74 -11.65 -8.57
CA THR A 1005 24.52 -11.21 -9.28
C THR A 1005 23.64 -10.31 -8.41
N PHE A 1006 23.05 -9.27 -9.01
CA PHE A 1006 22.13 -8.35 -8.34
C PHE A 1006 20.90 -9.04 -7.73
N ARG A 1007 20.50 -10.21 -8.24
CA ARG A 1007 19.45 -11.07 -7.65
C ARG A 1007 19.70 -11.43 -6.18
N ARG A 1008 20.96 -11.36 -5.71
CA ARG A 1008 21.37 -11.74 -4.35
C ARG A 1008 21.54 -10.53 -3.40
N MET A 1009 21.25 -9.30 -3.82
CA MET A 1009 21.36 -8.14 -2.91
C MET A 1009 20.21 -8.07 -1.91
N ASN A 1010 20.49 -7.54 -0.72
CA ASN A 1010 19.47 -7.12 0.25
C ASN A 1010 18.47 -6.13 -0.39
N ASN A 1011 17.18 -6.31 -0.10
CA ASN A 1011 16.08 -5.55 -0.72
C ASN A 1011 16.11 -4.02 -0.48
N GLN A 1012 16.78 -3.55 0.58
CA GLN A 1012 16.92 -2.12 0.89
C GLN A 1012 17.60 -1.33 -0.24
N VAL A 1013 18.48 -1.99 -1.01
CA VAL A 1013 19.25 -1.36 -2.10
C VAL A 1013 18.36 -0.73 -3.18
N VAL A 1014 17.12 -1.18 -3.35
CA VAL A 1014 16.15 -0.61 -4.31
C VAL A 1014 15.91 0.89 -4.04
N ALA A 1015 15.84 1.30 -2.78
CA ALA A 1015 15.69 2.71 -2.38
C ALA A 1015 16.97 3.53 -2.63
N ILE A 1016 18.14 2.90 -2.51
CA ILE A 1016 19.44 3.54 -2.77
C ILE A 1016 19.63 3.76 -4.27
N ILE A 1017 19.40 2.72 -5.08
CA ILE A 1017 19.48 2.79 -6.56
C ILE A 1017 18.47 3.81 -7.10
N PHE A 1018 17.24 3.86 -6.56
CA PHE A 1018 16.28 4.91 -6.91
C PHE A 1018 16.84 6.32 -6.70
N SER A 1019 17.52 6.55 -5.57
CA SER A 1019 18.04 7.86 -5.19
C SER A 1019 19.19 8.31 -6.11
N ALA A 1020 20.11 7.40 -6.45
CA ALA A 1020 21.18 7.65 -7.40
C ALA A 1020 20.65 7.82 -8.84
N ALA A 1021 19.79 6.91 -9.30
CA ALA A 1021 19.22 6.94 -10.64
C ALA A 1021 18.41 8.22 -10.90
N LEU A 1022 17.66 8.72 -9.91
CA LEU A 1022 16.93 9.99 -10.00
C LEU A 1022 17.85 11.19 -10.25
N MET A 1023 19.04 11.21 -9.64
CA MET A 1023 20.03 12.27 -9.81
C MET A 1023 20.82 12.13 -11.12
N LEU A 1024 21.24 10.92 -11.50
CA LEU A 1024 21.86 10.63 -12.81
C LEU A 1024 20.89 10.95 -13.97
N LEU A 1025 19.59 10.68 -13.79
CA LEU A 1025 18.54 11.06 -14.72
C LEU A 1025 18.40 12.59 -14.86
N TYR A 1026 18.53 13.33 -13.76
CA TYR A 1026 18.56 14.80 -13.79
C TYR A 1026 19.79 15.33 -14.56
N VAL A 1027 20.98 14.76 -14.35
CA VAL A 1027 22.22 15.17 -15.04
C VAL A 1027 22.14 14.88 -16.53
N THR A 1028 21.90 13.63 -16.92
CA THR A 1028 21.88 13.18 -18.32
C THR A 1028 20.87 13.97 -19.16
N ILE A 1029 19.67 14.22 -18.64
CA ILE A 1029 18.68 15.08 -19.31
C ILE A 1029 19.16 16.54 -19.38
N SER A 1030 19.68 17.12 -18.29
CA SER A 1030 20.14 18.52 -18.27
C SER A 1030 21.30 18.79 -19.24
N ASN A 1031 22.26 17.86 -19.31
CA ASN A 1031 23.42 17.95 -20.18
C ASN A 1031 23.02 17.81 -21.66
N THR A 1032 22.12 16.88 -21.99
CA THR A 1032 21.63 16.65 -23.37
C THR A 1032 21.10 17.93 -24.05
N PHE A 1033 20.48 18.84 -23.30
CA PHE A 1033 20.00 20.14 -23.84
C PHE A 1033 20.99 21.30 -23.66
N SER A 1034 22.11 21.08 -22.98
CA SER A 1034 23.14 22.10 -22.72
C SER A 1034 24.29 22.07 -23.73
N SER A 1035 24.58 20.93 -24.36
CA SER A 1035 25.70 20.70 -25.31
C SER A 1035 25.67 21.50 -26.62
N SER A 1036 24.87 22.56 -26.72
CA SER A 1036 24.81 23.47 -27.87
C SER A 1036 26.01 24.44 -27.97
N LYS A 1037 27.00 24.34 -27.07
CA LYS A 1037 28.26 25.11 -27.09
C LYS A 1037 29.43 24.30 -26.53
N ASN A 1038 30.45 24.10 -27.37
CA ASN A 1038 31.86 23.78 -27.11
C ASN A 1038 32.24 22.91 -25.89
N ASN A 1039 32.61 21.65 -26.13
CA ASN A 1039 33.95 21.07 -25.83
C ASN A 1039 33.89 19.53 -25.95
N SER A 1040 34.97 18.91 -26.43
CA SER A 1040 35.08 17.44 -26.59
C SER A 1040 35.08 16.68 -25.26
N GLU A 1041 35.69 17.23 -24.21
CA GLU A 1041 35.79 16.60 -22.88
C GLU A 1041 34.42 16.35 -22.22
N ASN A 1042 33.46 17.26 -22.42
CA ASN A 1042 32.11 17.14 -21.89
C ASN A 1042 31.33 15.94 -22.49
N THR A 1043 31.71 15.47 -23.68
CA THR A 1043 31.06 14.34 -24.34
C THR A 1043 31.31 13.04 -23.57
N ASN A 1044 32.55 12.81 -23.13
CA ASN A 1044 32.95 11.59 -22.43
C ASN A 1044 32.24 11.48 -21.07
N SER A 1045 32.27 12.53 -20.25
CA SER A 1045 31.58 12.53 -18.95
C SER A 1045 30.06 12.39 -19.09
N ASN A 1046 29.46 12.91 -20.16
CA ASN A 1046 28.03 12.70 -20.42
C ASN A 1046 27.72 11.24 -20.83
N ALA A 1047 28.60 10.59 -21.59
CA ALA A 1047 28.45 9.16 -21.94
C ALA A 1047 28.62 8.25 -20.70
N GLU A 1048 29.60 8.54 -19.85
CA GLU A 1048 29.82 7.90 -18.55
C GLU A 1048 28.59 8.01 -17.63
N MET A 1049 28.00 9.21 -17.48
CA MET A 1049 26.78 9.42 -16.70
C MET A 1049 25.57 8.65 -17.26
N VAL A 1050 25.50 8.42 -18.57
CA VAL A 1050 24.51 7.54 -19.20
C VAL A 1050 24.80 6.06 -18.91
N ALA A 1051 26.06 5.63 -18.93
CA ALA A 1051 26.45 4.27 -18.57
C ALA A 1051 26.09 3.94 -17.11
N TYR A 1052 26.37 4.84 -16.16
CA TYR A 1052 25.97 4.70 -14.76
C TYR A 1052 24.44 4.67 -14.56
N LEU A 1053 23.69 5.47 -15.33
CA LEU A 1053 22.22 5.41 -15.30
C LEU A 1053 21.69 4.07 -15.83
N ASN A 1054 22.28 3.55 -16.92
CA ASN A 1054 21.91 2.25 -17.50
C ASN A 1054 22.26 1.08 -16.54
N LEU A 1055 23.39 1.17 -15.83
CA LEU A 1055 23.75 0.23 -14.76
C LEU A 1055 22.70 0.20 -13.65
N CYS A 1056 22.22 1.37 -13.20
CA CYS A 1056 21.13 1.46 -12.21
C CYS A 1056 19.83 0.82 -12.72
N PHE A 1057 19.47 1.02 -13.99
CA PHE A 1057 18.29 0.36 -14.58
C PHE A 1057 18.46 -1.16 -14.65
N ARG A 1058 19.61 -1.65 -15.12
CA ARG A 1058 19.92 -3.09 -15.18
C ARG A 1058 19.89 -3.77 -13.80
N ALA A 1059 20.40 -3.10 -12.77
CA ALA A 1059 20.30 -3.57 -11.39
C ALA A 1059 18.84 -3.71 -10.94
N LEU A 1060 17.98 -2.72 -11.24
CA LEU A 1060 16.54 -2.79 -10.96
C LEU A 1060 15.80 -3.85 -11.80
N ASP A 1061 16.26 -4.17 -13.02
CA ASP A 1061 15.71 -5.26 -13.85
C ASP A 1061 16.07 -6.66 -13.32
N GLU A 1062 17.27 -6.85 -12.78
CA GLU A 1062 17.65 -8.11 -12.10
C GLU A 1062 16.98 -8.25 -10.74
N LEU A 1063 17.03 -7.22 -9.89
CA LEU A 1063 16.29 -7.16 -8.62
C LEU A 1063 14.79 -7.36 -8.83
N GLY A 1064 14.25 -6.84 -9.95
CA GLY A 1064 12.87 -7.00 -10.37
C GLY A 1064 12.43 -8.45 -10.54
N GLN A 1065 13.32 -9.43 -10.64
CA GLN A 1065 12.96 -10.85 -10.70
C GLN A 1065 12.71 -11.47 -9.32
N SER A 1066 13.28 -10.88 -8.26
CA SER A 1066 13.09 -11.29 -6.86
C SER A 1066 12.10 -10.40 -6.10
N PHE A 1067 12.05 -9.10 -6.42
CA PHE A 1067 11.28 -8.11 -5.67
C PHE A 1067 10.35 -7.28 -6.57
N GLU A 1068 9.09 -7.16 -6.20
CA GLU A 1068 8.09 -6.40 -6.97
C GLU A 1068 8.27 -4.87 -6.83
N ASN A 1069 8.89 -4.42 -5.73
CA ASN A 1069 9.22 -3.00 -5.54
C ASN A 1069 10.33 -2.50 -6.49
N ALA A 1070 11.24 -3.37 -6.91
CA ALA A 1070 12.25 -3.05 -7.92
C ALA A 1070 11.60 -2.85 -9.30
N LYS A 1071 10.66 -3.71 -9.70
CA LYS A 1071 9.85 -3.52 -10.93
C LYS A 1071 9.10 -2.17 -10.90
N ARG A 1072 8.38 -1.89 -9.80
CA ARG A 1072 7.65 -0.62 -9.58
C ARG A 1072 8.58 0.59 -9.71
N THR A 1073 9.77 0.52 -9.11
CA THR A 1073 10.78 1.59 -9.11
C THR A 1073 11.34 1.85 -10.51
N ARG A 1074 11.69 0.78 -11.26
CA ARG A 1074 12.12 0.87 -12.66
C ARG A 1074 11.06 1.56 -13.52
N ASP A 1075 9.82 1.11 -13.46
CA ASP A 1075 8.75 1.62 -14.32
C ASP A 1075 8.39 3.08 -14.02
N PHE A 1076 8.45 3.48 -12.74
CA PHE A 1076 8.37 4.88 -12.34
C PHE A 1076 9.52 5.72 -12.94
N LEU A 1077 10.77 5.26 -12.85
CA LEU A 1077 11.94 5.97 -13.40
C LEU A 1077 11.88 6.10 -14.93
N VAL A 1078 11.45 5.06 -15.65
CA VAL A 1078 11.24 5.10 -17.12
C VAL A 1078 10.14 6.10 -17.50
N SER A 1079 9.03 6.11 -16.75
CA SER A 1079 7.95 7.08 -16.94
C SER A 1079 8.43 8.52 -16.68
N LEU A 1080 9.18 8.72 -15.59
CA LEU A 1080 9.75 10.01 -15.21
C LEU A 1080 10.74 10.53 -16.26
N GLN A 1081 11.62 9.68 -16.78
CA GLN A 1081 12.57 10.00 -17.85
C GLN A 1081 11.85 10.53 -19.09
N ARG A 1082 10.84 9.80 -19.58
CA ARG A 1082 10.03 10.21 -20.75
C ARG A 1082 9.34 11.55 -20.51
N ARG A 1083 8.76 11.76 -19.33
CA ARG A 1083 8.08 13.01 -18.94
C ARG A 1083 9.05 14.20 -18.86
N TRP A 1084 10.22 14.04 -18.25
CA TRP A 1084 11.23 15.09 -18.15
C TRP A 1084 11.86 15.43 -19.51
N GLN A 1085 12.18 14.44 -20.34
CA GLN A 1085 12.64 14.67 -21.71
C GLN A 1085 11.61 15.44 -22.54
N ALA A 1086 10.33 15.07 -22.46
CA ALA A 1086 9.25 15.78 -23.16
C ALA A 1086 9.08 17.23 -22.68
N HIS A 1087 9.20 17.48 -21.37
CA HIS A 1087 9.13 18.83 -20.80
C HIS A 1087 10.31 19.72 -21.26
N MET A 1088 11.54 19.18 -21.25
CA MET A 1088 12.72 19.93 -21.71
C MET A 1088 12.67 20.22 -23.22
N ARG A 1089 12.21 19.28 -24.05
CA ARG A 1089 11.98 19.50 -25.49
C ARG A 1089 11.00 20.65 -25.75
N ARG A 1090 9.90 20.73 -24.98
CA ARG A 1090 8.92 21.83 -25.07
C ARG A 1090 9.49 23.18 -24.60
N SER A 1091 10.36 23.17 -23.60
CA SER A 1091 10.92 24.39 -22.99
C SER A 1091 12.12 24.98 -23.72
N GLY A 1092 12.87 24.16 -24.47
CA GLY A 1092 14.16 24.53 -25.09
C GLY A 1092 14.15 25.74 -26.05
N PRO A 1093 13.19 25.88 -26.99
CA PRO A 1093 13.24 26.95 -27.99
C PRO A 1093 12.78 28.33 -27.51
N ALA A 1094 11.78 28.36 -26.60
CA ALA A 1094 10.95 29.54 -26.38
C ALA A 1094 11.74 30.81 -25.97
N LYS A 1095 12.76 30.66 -25.12
CA LYS A 1095 13.53 31.80 -24.59
C LYS A 1095 14.50 32.46 -25.59
N LYS A 1096 14.82 31.83 -26.73
CA LYS A 1096 15.68 32.45 -27.76
C LYS A 1096 14.95 33.44 -28.67
N ARG A 1097 13.62 33.36 -28.80
CA ARG A 1097 12.83 34.13 -29.78
C ARG A 1097 12.39 35.53 -29.31
N GLN A 1098 12.48 35.84 -28.00
CA GLN A 1098 12.16 37.17 -27.47
C GLN A 1098 13.33 38.17 -27.53
N VAL A 1099 14.59 37.72 -27.45
CA VAL A 1099 15.75 38.62 -27.42
C VAL A 1099 16.11 39.16 -28.82
N SER A 1100 15.97 38.34 -29.86
CA SER A 1100 16.25 38.78 -31.25
C SER A 1100 15.23 39.81 -31.77
N LYS A 1101 13.97 39.75 -31.30
CA LYS A 1101 12.89 40.63 -31.79
C LYS A 1101 13.00 42.09 -31.32
N LEU A 1102 13.91 42.39 -30.38
CA LEU A 1102 14.24 43.75 -29.91
C LEU A 1102 15.43 44.39 -30.62
N LEU A 1103 16.17 43.64 -31.45
CA LEU A 1103 17.35 44.13 -32.18
C LEU A 1103 17.10 44.32 -33.69
N SER A 1104 15.90 44.01 -34.18
CA SER A 1104 15.55 44.06 -35.61
C SER A 1104 14.60 45.21 -36.00
N GLN A 1105 14.57 46.30 -35.22
CA GLN A 1105 13.71 47.47 -35.46
C GLN A 1105 14.47 48.80 -35.68
N GLN A 1106 15.80 48.76 -35.89
CA GLN A 1106 16.62 49.94 -36.19
C GLN A 1106 17.63 49.73 -37.34
N SER A 1107 17.21 49.14 -38.46
CA SER A 1107 18.01 49.13 -39.70
C SER A 1107 17.17 48.81 -40.95
N ALA A 1108 16.50 49.81 -41.52
CA ALA A 1108 15.92 49.75 -42.86
C ALA A 1108 16.06 51.12 -43.54
N GLY A 1109 17.11 51.27 -44.36
CA GLY A 1109 17.51 52.55 -44.95
C GLY A 1109 18.90 52.46 -45.55
N ALA A 1110 19.02 51.84 -46.72
CA ALA A 1110 20.28 51.62 -47.41
C ALA A 1110 20.31 52.36 -48.75
N GLY A 1111 21.35 53.16 -48.96
CA GLY A 1111 21.76 53.71 -50.25
C GLY A 1111 23.26 53.42 -50.45
N PRO A 1112 23.71 53.01 -51.66
CA PRO A 1112 25.07 52.49 -51.85
C PRO A 1112 26.12 53.59 -52.14
N GLY A 1113 27.31 53.44 -51.56
CA GLY A 1113 28.51 54.25 -51.81
C GLY A 1113 29.75 53.60 -51.17
N PRO A 1114 30.96 53.63 -51.78
CA PRO A 1114 32.01 52.65 -51.43
C PRO A 1114 33.23 53.19 -50.65
N SER A 1115 33.91 52.24 -49.99
CA SER A 1115 35.38 52.12 -49.79
C SER A 1115 36.12 52.87 -48.66
N THR A 1116 37.32 52.32 -48.37
CA THR A 1116 38.49 52.82 -47.59
C THR A 1116 38.53 52.80 -46.04
N GLU A 1117 39.41 51.94 -45.53
CA GLU A 1117 40.52 52.15 -44.56
C GLU A 1117 40.36 52.30 -43.01
N SER A 1118 41.13 51.42 -42.33
CA SER A 1118 41.99 51.57 -41.13
C SER A 1118 41.52 52.19 -39.79
N ASP A 1119 41.39 51.30 -38.79
CA ASP A 1119 42.10 51.32 -37.49
C ASP A 1119 41.84 52.54 -36.52
N PRO A 1120 42.49 52.73 -35.33
CA PRO A 1120 41.69 52.57 -34.10
C PRO A 1120 41.83 53.64 -32.99
N SER A 1121 40.92 53.50 -32.01
CA SER A 1121 41.17 53.63 -30.56
C SER A 1121 40.75 54.91 -29.78
N ARG A 1122 40.54 54.67 -28.47
CA ARG A 1122 40.77 55.55 -27.30
C ARG A 1122 39.75 56.62 -26.85
N LYS A 1123 39.30 56.41 -25.60
CA LYS A 1123 39.11 57.40 -24.49
C LYS A 1123 37.87 58.34 -24.61
N LYS A 1124 37.29 58.92 -23.53
CA LYS A 1124 37.34 58.72 -22.06
C LYS A 1124 36.25 59.57 -21.36
N PHE A 1125 35.81 59.16 -20.15
CA PHE A 1125 35.44 60.04 -19.01
C PHE A 1125 34.16 60.94 -19.17
N ARG A 1126 33.50 61.54 -18.14
CA ARG A 1126 33.57 61.44 -16.66
C ARG A 1126 32.29 62.00 -15.95
N ILE A 1127 31.86 61.33 -14.87
CA ILE A 1127 31.53 61.84 -13.51
C ILE A 1127 30.37 62.87 -13.22
N SER A 1128 29.85 62.73 -11.99
CA SER A 1128 29.16 63.69 -11.07
C SER A 1128 27.64 63.95 -11.15
N ALA A 1129 27.01 63.78 -9.98
CA ALA A 1129 25.74 64.40 -9.50
C ALA A 1129 26.12 65.66 -8.65
N PRO A 1130 25.38 66.22 -7.62
CA PRO A 1130 24.18 65.74 -6.87
C PRO A 1130 23.15 66.85 -6.47
N ARG A 1131 22.27 66.56 -5.48
CA ARG A 1131 21.38 67.45 -4.66
C ARG A 1131 20.09 68.00 -5.35
N ASN A 1132 18.97 68.34 -4.65
CA ASN A 1132 18.63 68.21 -3.20
C ASN A 1132 17.09 68.08 -2.91
N GLN A 1133 16.76 67.41 -1.80
CA GLN A 1133 15.66 67.56 -0.80
C GLN A 1133 14.29 68.28 -1.08
N ASN A 1134 13.19 67.54 -0.77
CA ASN A 1134 12.04 67.84 0.14
C ASN A 1134 10.79 68.74 -0.21
N HIS A 1135 9.61 68.10 0.00
CA HIS A 1135 8.34 68.57 0.63
C HIS A 1135 7.23 69.42 -0.07
N SER A 1136 5.99 68.87 -0.01
CA SER A 1136 4.69 69.49 0.42
C SER A 1136 3.48 69.68 -0.55
N SER A 1137 2.33 69.10 -0.12
CA SER A 1137 0.90 69.54 -0.21
C SER A 1137 0.08 69.56 -1.53
N TYR A 1138 -1.23 69.28 -1.39
CA TYR A 1138 -2.34 69.27 -2.38
C TYR A 1138 -2.93 70.68 -2.68
N PRO A 1139 -3.73 70.85 -3.76
CA PRO A 1139 -5.21 71.03 -3.58
C PRO A 1139 -6.14 70.50 -4.71
N LEU A 1140 -7.47 70.64 -4.50
CA LEU A 1140 -8.65 70.45 -5.41
C LEU A 1140 -9.15 71.85 -5.92
N PRO A 1141 -10.36 72.14 -6.53
CA PRO A 1141 -11.61 71.39 -6.85
C PRO A 1141 -12.06 71.62 -8.36
N PRO A 1142 -13.32 71.90 -8.85
CA PRO A 1142 -14.72 71.88 -8.32
C PRO A 1142 -15.82 71.10 -9.17
N PRO A 1143 -16.93 71.63 -9.79
CA PRO A 1143 -18.29 71.11 -9.44
C PRO A 1143 -19.43 70.96 -10.53
N ALA A 1144 -20.41 70.07 -10.22
CA ALA A 1144 -21.90 70.22 -10.34
C ALA A 1144 -22.65 70.30 -11.70
N PRO A 1145 -24.00 70.09 -11.75
CA PRO A 1145 -25.02 69.68 -10.72
C PRO A 1145 -25.60 68.25 -11.02
N SER A 1146 -26.86 67.75 -10.86
CA SER A 1146 -28.24 68.10 -10.39
C SER A 1146 -29.12 66.80 -10.39
N SER A 1147 -30.29 66.56 -9.76
CA SER A 1147 -31.05 67.12 -8.60
C SER A 1147 -32.40 66.35 -8.34
N ASN A 1148 -32.93 66.36 -7.10
CA ASN A 1148 -34.34 66.18 -6.66
C ASN A 1148 -35.00 64.77 -6.41
N MET A 1149 -36.17 64.79 -5.75
CA MET A 1149 -36.86 63.84 -4.82
C MET A 1149 -38.42 63.85 -5.08
N PRO A 1150 -39.38 63.22 -4.32
CA PRO A 1150 -39.40 62.09 -3.32
C PRO A 1150 -40.60 61.06 -3.43
N SER A 1151 -40.60 59.95 -2.63
CA SER A 1151 -41.75 59.23 -1.95
C SER A 1151 -43.02 58.74 -2.74
N THR A 1152 -43.93 57.80 -2.35
CA THR A 1152 -44.40 57.16 -1.06
C THR A 1152 -45.03 55.73 -1.22
N HIS A 1153 -44.97 54.90 -0.17
CA HIS A 1153 -45.86 53.80 0.35
C HIS A 1153 -46.93 52.98 -0.46
N ASN A 1154 -46.86 51.64 -0.22
CA ASN A 1154 -47.91 50.65 0.20
C ASN A 1154 -48.94 49.92 -0.72
N ILE A 1155 -48.93 48.57 -0.56
CA ILE A 1155 -50.05 47.58 -0.42
C ILE A 1155 -51.09 47.39 -1.56
N SER A 1156 -51.14 46.16 -2.13
CA SER A 1156 -52.34 45.26 -2.10
C SER A 1156 -52.13 43.87 -2.77
N GLN A 1157 -53.01 42.92 -2.43
CA GLN A 1157 -53.24 41.57 -3.00
C GLN A 1157 -54.50 41.62 -3.93
N PRO A 1158 -55.19 40.53 -4.41
CA PRO A 1158 -54.87 39.08 -4.60
C PRO A 1158 -55.39 38.45 -5.95
N GLN A 1159 -55.27 37.10 -6.10
CA GLN A 1159 -56.22 36.18 -6.82
C GLN A 1159 -56.43 36.29 -8.36
N SER A 1160 -56.96 35.32 -9.15
CA SER A 1160 -57.26 33.87 -8.96
C SER A 1160 -57.64 33.10 -10.27
N GLN A 1161 -57.60 31.75 -10.20
CA GLN A 1161 -58.60 30.77 -10.74
C GLN A 1161 -58.68 30.28 -12.23
N THR A 1162 -58.25 29.01 -12.41
CA THR A 1162 -58.99 27.83 -13.01
C THR A 1162 -59.26 27.59 -14.53
N ARG A 1163 -59.03 26.31 -14.88
CA ARG A 1163 -59.80 25.35 -15.73
C ARG A 1163 -59.32 24.98 -17.16
N GLN A 1164 -59.61 23.72 -17.50
CA GLN A 1164 -59.33 22.91 -18.72
C GLN A 1164 -60.60 22.87 -19.64
N PRO A 1165 -60.81 21.98 -20.67
CA PRO A 1165 -60.00 20.86 -21.21
C PRO A 1165 -60.03 20.59 -22.77
N ALA A 1166 -59.32 19.52 -23.19
CA ALA A 1166 -59.59 18.63 -24.37
C ALA A 1166 -59.32 19.19 -25.81
N GLN A 1167 -59.10 18.42 -26.90
CA GLN A 1167 -58.90 16.96 -27.14
C GLN A 1167 -58.27 16.65 -28.54
N GLN A 1168 -57.87 15.37 -28.79
CA GLN A 1168 -57.91 14.61 -30.06
C GLN A 1168 -56.91 14.80 -31.26
N SER A 1169 -55.92 13.87 -31.33
CA SER A 1169 -55.78 12.74 -32.30
C SER A 1169 -55.29 12.83 -33.78
N LEU A 1170 -54.25 11.99 -34.07
CA LEU A 1170 -54.11 10.97 -35.15
C LEU A 1170 -53.53 11.24 -36.58
N ASN A 1171 -52.65 10.30 -36.97
CA ASN A 1171 -52.44 9.61 -38.28
C ASN A 1171 -51.30 9.96 -39.28
N GLN A 1172 -50.27 9.10 -39.25
CA GLN A 1172 -49.61 8.32 -40.34
C GLN A 1172 -49.56 8.82 -41.81
N SER A 1173 -48.38 8.69 -42.45
CA SER A 1173 -48.12 7.76 -43.59
C SER A 1173 -46.64 7.80 -44.09
N GLN A 1174 -46.25 6.94 -45.05
CA GLN A 1174 -44.85 6.68 -45.47
C GLN A 1174 -44.61 6.78 -47.00
N SER A 1175 -43.38 7.15 -47.42
CA SER A 1175 -42.67 6.71 -48.66
C SER A 1175 -41.25 7.38 -48.68
N GLN A 1176 -40.10 6.76 -49.06
CA GLN A 1176 -39.65 6.12 -50.32
C GLN A 1176 -39.69 7.10 -51.53
N ARG A 1177 -38.68 7.37 -52.38
CA ARG A 1177 -37.29 6.89 -52.72
C ARG A 1177 -36.56 8.07 -53.45
N PHE A 1178 -35.29 8.10 -53.88
CA PHE A 1178 -34.08 7.23 -53.85
C PHE A 1178 -32.83 8.13 -54.14
N GLY A 1179 -31.59 7.64 -53.94
CA GLY A 1179 -30.37 8.27 -54.50
C GLY A 1179 -29.05 7.91 -53.79
N ALA A 1180 -28.00 7.57 -54.55
CA ALA A 1180 -26.63 7.29 -54.06
C ALA A 1180 -25.65 8.39 -54.57
N CYS A 1181 -24.41 8.60 -54.10
CA CYS A 1181 -23.37 7.67 -53.63
C CYS A 1181 -22.48 8.20 -52.47
N GLN A 1182 -21.60 7.32 -51.97
CA GLN A 1182 -20.50 7.50 -50.99
C GLN A 1182 -19.21 8.11 -51.61
N PRO A 1183 -18.11 8.34 -50.84
CA PRO A 1183 -17.95 8.74 -49.41
C PRO A 1183 -16.94 9.90 -49.21
N GLY A 1184 -16.73 10.37 -47.97
CA GLY A 1184 -15.54 11.18 -47.63
C GLY A 1184 -15.52 11.86 -46.25
N ASP A 1185 -14.74 11.30 -45.31
CA ASP A 1185 -14.07 12.04 -44.23
C ASP A 1185 -12.82 12.76 -44.83
N LEU A 1186 -12.18 13.80 -44.27
CA LEU A 1186 -12.28 14.47 -42.96
C LEU A 1186 -11.61 15.88 -43.05
N ASP A 1187 -12.28 16.98 -42.66
CA ASP A 1187 -11.68 18.31 -42.40
C ASP A 1187 -12.78 19.28 -41.89
N TRP A 1188 -12.56 20.45 -41.24
CA TRP A 1188 -11.35 21.25 -40.94
C TRP A 1188 -11.54 22.16 -39.70
N ILE A 1189 -10.46 22.76 -39.20
CA ILE A 1189 -10.45 23.98 -38.34
C ILE A 1189 -9.73 25.10 -39.09
N ARG A 1190 -10.26 26.34 -39.08
CA ARG A 1190 -9.64 27.56 -39.63
C ARG A 1190 -10.19 28.80 -38.91
N ASP A 1191 -9.51 29.95 -38.80
CA ASP A 1191 -8.08 30.26 -38.97
C ASP A 1191 -7.77 31.59 -38.23
N SER A 1192 -6.61 31.72 -37.56
CA SER A 1192 -5.99 33.03 -37.23
C SER A 1192 -4.61 32.93 -36.53
N ASP A 1193 -3.79 31.92 -36.81
CA ASP A 1193 -2.33 32.00 -36.51
C ASP A 1193 -1.45 31.10 -37.40
N PHE A 1194 -1.95 30.63 -38.54
CA PHE A 1194 -1.16 29.89 -39.55
C PHE A 1194 -0.70 30.74 -40.74
N GLN A 1195 -0.92 32.06 -40.69
CA GLN A 1195 -0.61 32.99 -41.78
C GLN A 1195 0.86 33.46 -41.77
N LEU A 1196 1.80 32.50 -41.76
CA LEU A 1196 3.22 32.75 -42.05
C LEU A 1196 4.03 31.45 -42.33
N LEU A 1197 3.66 30.68 -43.36
CA LEU A 1197 4.57 29.76 -44.06
C LEU A 1197 4.05 29.11 -45.38
N ALA A 1198 2.88 29.51 -45.90
CA ALA A 1198 2.25 28.86 -47.06
C ALA A 1198 1.80 29.82 -48.19
N GLU A 1199 2.58 30.88 -48.46
CA GLU A 1199 2.60 31.46 -49.81
C GLU A 1199 3.64 30.71 -50.66
N ASN A 1200 3.19 29.71 -51.43
CA ASN A 1200 3.80 29.25 -52.68
C ASN A 1200 2.96 28.13 -53.34
N LEU A 1201 2.24 28.48 -54.41
CA LEU A 1201 2.02 27.77 -55.69
C LEU A 1201 2.03 26.21 -55.69
N GLY A 1202 1.04 25.49 -56.26
CA GLY A 1202 -0.15 25.89 -57.03
C GLY A 1202 -0.94 24.68 -57.59
N ASP A 1203 -1.98 24.95 -58.38
CA ASP A 1203 -3.02 24.01 -58.90
C ASP A 1203 -2.57 22.68 -59.56
N GLY A 1204 -3.48 21.68 -59.62
CA GLY A 1204 -3.44 20.72 -60.75
C GLY A 1204 -4.27 19.42 -60.79
N ARG A 1205 -5.60 19.50 -60.96
CA ARG A 1205 -6.46 18.62 -61.82
C ARG A 1205 -6.60 17.08 -61.58
N LEU A 1206 -7.86 16.71 -61.25
CA LEU A 1206 -8.70 15.65 -61.87
C LEU A 1206 -8.39 14.15 -61.68
N ALA A 1207 -9.45 13.33 -61.82
CA ALA A 1207 -9.51 11.90 -61.53
C ALA A 1207 -10.11 11.10 -62.70
N GLN A 1208 -9.94 9.76 -62.73
CA GLN A 1208 -10.99 8.80 -63.16
C GLN A 1208 -10.68 7.32 -62.91
N MET A 1209 -11.76 6.53 -62.73
CA MET A 1209 -11.99 5.11 -63.11
C MET A 1209 -11.03 3.96 -62.72
N GLY A 1210 -11.62 2.90 -62.14
CA GLY A 1210 -12.01 1.74 -62.97
C GLY A 1210 -11.27 0.40 -62.82
N THR A 1211 -11.83 -0.50 -61.99
CA THR A 1211 -11.94 -1.97 -62.17
C THR A 1211 -11.00 -2.73 -63.14
N GLY A 1212 -10.25 -3.73 -62.63
CA GLY A 1212 -9.67 -4.80 -63.47
C GLY A 1212 -8.92 -5.89 -62.70
N ASN A 1213 -9.16 -7.17 -63.02
CA ASN A 1213 -8.33 -8.31 -62.62
C ASN A 1213 -7.51 -8.77 -63.84
N GLN A 1214 -6.19 -8.98 -63.70
CA GLN A 1214 -5.54 -10.23 -64.16
C GLN A 1214 -4.08 -10.38 -63.65
N PHE A 1215 -3.45 -11.49 -64.04
CA PHE A 1215 -2.33 -12.18 -63.38
C PHE A 1215 -0.92 -11.85 -63.93
N GLU A 1216 0.07 -12.31 -63.17
CA GLU A 1216 1.44 -12.68 -63.57
C GLU A 1216 2.50 -11.59 -63.81
N GLY A 1217 3.72 -11.91 -63.35
CA GLY A 1217 4.89 -11.03 -63.28
C GLY A 1217 5.73 -11.32 -62.03
N GLU A 1218 6.93 -11.86 -62.19
CA GLU A 1218 7.85 -12.20 -61.09
C GLU A 1218 8.57 -10.95 -60.53
N ASN A 1219 8.90 -10.92 -59.23
CA ASN A 1219 10.30 -11.02 -58.75
C ASN A 1219 10.51 -10.76 -57.24
N VAL A 1220 11.60 -11.37 -56.73
CA VAL A 1220 12.56 -10.96 -55.67
C VAL A 1220 12.07 -10.17 -54.44
N LEU A 1221 12.36 -10.73 -53.26
CA LEU A 1221 12.43 -10.02 -51.96
C LEU A 1221 13.77 -9.27 -51.79
N PRO A 1222 13.78 -7.98 -51.40
CA PRO A 1222 14.92 -7.33 -50.76
C PRO A 1222 15.09 -7.76 -49.29
N SER A 1223 16.30 -7.63 -48.74
CA SER A 1223 16.63 -7.98 -47.35
C SER A 1223 16.41 -6.84 -46.35
N LEU A 1224 16.29 -7.18 -45.06
CA LEU A 1224 16.31 -6.23 -43.95
C LEU A 1224 17.72 -5.71 -43.69
N SER A 1225 18.10 -4.68 -44.43
CA SER A 1225 19.31 -3.89 -44.27
C SER A 1225 18.99 -2.46 -44.72
N ASP A 1226 18.65 -1.59 -43.77
CA ASP A 1226 18.65 -0.10 -43.87
C ASP A 1226 18.04 0.55 -42.61
N ILE A 1227 18.75 0.49 -41.47
CA ILE A 1227 18.66 1.47 -40.37
C ILE A 1227 20.07 1.66 -39.82
N GLU A 1228 20.72 2.78 -40.18
CA GLU A 1228 22.08 3.10 -39.71
C GLU A 1228 22.10 3.59 -38.24
N PRO A 1229 23.06 3.13 -37.42
CA PRO A 1229 23.33 3.70 -36.11
C PRO A 1229 24.32 4.87 -36.20
N TRP A 1230 24.04 5.98 -35.53
CA TRP A 1230 24.84 7.20 -35.63
C TRP A 1230 26.06 7.20 -34.69
N TRP A 1231 27.13 6.49 -35.09
CA TRP A 1231 28.46 6.57 -34.49
C TRP A 1231 29.52 6.57 -35.58
N ASP A 1232 30.28 7.65 -35.70
CA ASP A 1232 31.62 7.57 -36.30
C ASP A 1232 32.54 8.71 -35.85
N SER A 1233 33.81 8.40 -35.69
CA SER A 1233 34.91 9.37 -35.55
C SER A 1233 36.23 8.64 -35.79
N PRO A 1234 37.08 9.11 -36.74
CA PRO A 1234 38.11 8.27 -37.32
C PRO A 1234 39.36 8.19 -36.45
N ASN A 1235 39.78 6.97 -36.14
CA ASN A 1235 41.11 6.43 -36.45
C ASN A 1235 41.16 4.97 -35.98
N GLY A 1236 41.42 4.05 -36.90
CA GLY A 1236 41.49 2.62 -36.57
C GLY A 1236 42.90 2.14 -36.27
N HIS A 1237 43.02 0.96 -35.68
CA HIS A 1237 43.86 -0.10 -36.22
C HIS A 1237 43.38 -1.48 -35.73
N ASN A 1238 43.68 -2.52 -36.51
CA ASN A 1238 43.32 -3.91 -36.21
C ASN A 1238 43.94 -4.41 -34.89
N PHE A 1239 43.22 -5.26 -34.16
CA PHE A 1239 43.60 -6.68 -34.03
C PHE A 1239 42.36 -7.51 -33.64
N GLY A 1240 42.26 -8.74 -34.15
CA GLY A 1240 41.16 -9.67 -33.85
C GLY A 1240 41.65 -10.90 -33.08
N GLY A 1241 40.77 -11.52 -32.28
CA GLY A 1241 41.14 -12.67 -31.44
C GLY A 1241 39.98 -13.32 -30.68
N SER A 1242 39.21 -14.17 -31.39
CA SER A 1242 38.55 -15.40 -30.91
C SER A 1242 37.97 -15.54 -29.48
N SER A 1243 36.70 -15.95 -29.43
CA SER A 1243 36.20 -17.06 -28.58
C SER A 1243 36.10 -16.87 -27.05
N LEU A 1244 34.92 -16.44 -26.58
CA LEU A 1244 33.88 -17.36 -26.04
C LEU A 1244 32.51 -16.67 -25.88
#